data_AF-A0A8T5VGW9-F1
#
_entry.id   AF-A0A8T5VGW9-F1
#
_cell.length_a   1.000
_cell.length_b   1.000
_cell.length_c   1.000
_cell.angle_alpha   90.00
_cell.angle_beta   90.00
_cell.angle_gamma   90.00
#
_symmetry.space_group_name_H-M   'P 1'
#
loop_
_entity.id
_entity.type
_entity.pdbx_description
1 polymer ?
#
loop_
_entity_poly.entity_id
_entity_poly.type
_entity_poly.pdbx_seq_one_letter_code
_entity_poly.pdbx_strand_id
1 'polypeptide(L)'
;METASDLTFRLQKAIASAFGIEEKRSPNDTCISAIAKLDGKLFETSAAVDRFLKTTPGTAKAASIELLKLSHNIQPLLISFERGLLRDLEVLIGPAFRKFCEAYERADHAEVLRRAPELLDNIKRHSVAPGDVRTSSSVWKEIISPVTSHLLALLEDATSRGAVVLAPLLQLRNSATKANLRQINRDIVLSFSLQNRGMGHATDISLRSLDDVAQFTALAEPVGPFDIPPGGEQLIRLQVLVGEPTDILKIPVRWICQTPMGTEASFEDEIVVTQQVTEPNWEALVSDPPYSLNPIRRADRLYGRDTALQTLNLAAMSGASKFVWGQKRVGKTSLLQVVAAKLTERSDTTCLVLRMGELTSLHEGEMGYLIACRLINQSGLDFKVPNEAEFGASIGRLVPFIEQLGARYPRQKFIVIIDEFDDLDSSFYTGERGKQFVKALRSLSEVGLTFFFVGSERMEAIYQHHQADLNKWTNVHLDRIDIRSECRSLIVNPVIDVIEFSREAVDLIIDFCGGNPFYINNFCYQVFERCLQEHRTFVDDNDTIAAQTQLLRALGPTNFSHFWEDNPLLDPKDRTDAVAQNCVALTCIAVLGGSYEDLEELYDVQDSLQLSSAQRSTRDDLREACNRLMSRRILTLKDEGRFVLSLPIFREWLMQNAVSKLLPIWIAHSDQKRSEVGVQASSSVSEIPLELSPFVIPEDDLIAVSQRLVFCGRQKDVADIRSWLRQFDDDTRIEVAFLLLKRLAERGFFNEGARGLATAKLEEMIRARRLEVGDKAWKVERGRIDNLCLAFVDSDLKSGATLVRELRNMMRPGKSGAAKEISQWMQSHADNDPMVVILDDFAASGSSLAKGIATFRKSVDPQVWRSFIEHGRISIFVMFAFPEAIESVRAAYPSLHVVAANTLGDDVRALSTDASIFEKESDIRFARDMLLQIGRELYPDAPLGFGDIGALVAFHNAVPNNTLPIFWSNGRSDRPWRPLFPRA
;
A
#
# COMPACT_ATOMS: atom_id res chain seq x y z
N MET A 1 -21.30 -87.81 -39.43
CA MET A 1 -21.56 -86.63 -40.28
C MET A 1 -23.04 -86.24 -40.31
N GLU A 2 -23.99 -87.18 -40.28
CA GLU A 2 -25.43 -86.87 -40.31
C GLU A 2 -25.99 -86.11 -39.08
N THR A 3 -25.40 -86.29 -37.89
CA THR A 3 -25.81 -85.58 -36.66
C THR A 3 -25.37 -84.12 -36.62
N ALA A 4 -24.28 -83.76 -37.31
CA ALA A 4 -23.80 -82.38 -37.40
C ALA A 4 -24.64 -81.56 -38.38
N SER A 5 -25.09 -82.16 -39.49
CA SER A 5 -25.95 -81.49 -40.48
C SER A 5 -27.32 -81.09 -39.91
N ASP A 6 -27.89 -81.90 -39.02
CA ASP A 6 -29.18 -81.62 -38.39
C ASP A 6 -29.09 -80.46 -37.36
N LEU A 7 -28.01 -80.40 -36.60
CA LEU A 7 -27.74 -79.30 -35.67
C LEU A 7 -27.55 -77.96 -36.41
N THR A 8 -26.76 -77.96 -37.48
CA THR A 8 -26.49 -76.75 -38.29
C THR A 8 -27.76 -76.23 -38.96
N PHE A 9 -28.64 -77.14 -39.42
CA PHE A 9 -29.93 -76.77 -39.99
C PHE A 9 -30.86 -76.12 -38.95
N ARG A 10 -30.94 -76.69 -37.74
CA ARG A 10 -31.75 -76.15 -36.62
C ARG A 10 -31.26 -74.80 -36.12
N LEU A 11 -29.94 -74.58 -36.13
CA LEU A 11 -29.33 -73.35 -35.63
C LEU A 11 -29.10 -72.29 -36.70
N GLN A 12 -29.34 -72.59 -37.99
CA GLN A 12 -29.05 -71.71 -39.12
C GLN A 12 -29.58 -70.28 -38.94
N LYS A 13 -30.86 -70.16 -38.57
CA LYS A 13 -31.53 -68.87 -38.32
C LYS A 13 -30.94 -68.12 -37.12
N ALA A 14 -30.57 -68.85 -36.06
CA ALA A 14 -29.93 -68.27 -34.88
C ALA A 14 -28.51 -67.76 -35.21
N ILE A 15 -27.75 -68.50 -36.02
CA ILE A 15 -26.41 -68.10 -36.50
C ILE A 15 -26.52 -66.87 -37.41
N ALA A 16 -27.44 -66.88 -38.37
CA ALA A 16 -27.66 -65.75 -39.27
C ALA A 16 -28.02 -64.46 -38.51
N SER A 17 -28.89 -64.58 -37.49
CA SER A 17 -29.25 -63.48 -36.60
C SER A 17 -28.08 -63.00 -35.74
N ALA A 18 -27.36 -63.92 -35.07
CA ALA A 18 -26.26 -63.57 -34.15
C ALA A 18 -25.09 -62.87 -34.86
N PHE A 19 -24.79 -63.27 -36.10
CA PHE A 19 -23.75 -62.65 -36.92
C PHE A 19 -24.27 -61.55 -37.84
N GLY A 20 -25.59 -61.29 -37.89
CA GLY A 20 -26.21 -60.26 -38.75
C GLY A 20 -25.91 -60.47 -40.24
N ILE A 21 -26.12 -61.70 -40.74
CA ILE A 21 -25.94 -62.10 -42.14
C ILE A 21 -27.26 -62.65 -42.70
N GLU A 22 -27.46 -62.60 -44.02
CA GLU A 22 -28.64 -63.18 -44.66
C GLU A 22 -28.57 -64.72 -44.64
N GLU A 23 -29.73 -65.36 -44.42
CA GLU A 23 -29.85 -66.83 -44.48
C GLU A 23 -29.53 -67.33 -45.90
N LYS A 24 -28.51 -68.20 -46.03
CA LYS A 24 -28.12 -68.80 -47.32
C LYS A 24 -28.88 -70.11 -47.58
N ARG A 25 -28.89 -70.58 -48.83
CA ARG A 25 -29.60 -71.81 -49.22
C ARG A 25 -29.08 -73.08 -48.52
N SER A 26 -27.80 -73.09 -48.11
CA SER A 26 -27.19 -74.17 -47.33
C SER A 26 -26.81 -73.69 -45.92
N PRO A 27 -27.07 -74.49 -44.86
CA PRO A 27 -26.59 -74.20 -43.51
C PRO A 27 -25.05 -74.07 -43.42
N ASN A 28 -24.32 -74.86 -44.23
CA ASN A 28 -22.86 -74.76 -44.30
C ASN A 28 -22.41 -73.41 -44.89
N ASP A 29 -23.08 -72.92 -45.93
CA ASP A 29 -22.76 -71.61 -46.53
C ASP A 29 -23.05 -70.46 -45.55
N THR A 30 -24.07 -70.62 -44.70
CA THR A 30 -24.39 -69.66 -43.63
C THR A 30 -23.29 -69.65 -42.57
N CYS A 31 -22.76 -70.82 -42.17
CA CYS A 31 -21.64 -70.91 -41.24
C CYS A 31 -20.33 -70.36 -41.82
N ILE A 32 -20.02 -70.66 -43.09
CA ILE A 32 -18.85 -70.11 -43.80
C ILE A 32 -18.94 -68.58 -43.86
N SER A 33 -20.11 -68.02 -44.16
CA SER A 33 -20.33 -66.58 -44.18
C SER A 33 -20.19 -65.94 -42.79
N ALA A 34 -20.62 -66.63 -41.72
CA ALA A 34 -20.46 -66.17 -40.35
C ALA A 34 -18.99 -66.15 -39.91
N ILE A 35 -18.23 -67.21 -40.23
CA ILE A 35 -16.78 -67.30 -39.98
C ILE A 35 -16.05 -66.18 -40.74
N ALA A 36 -16.32 -66.00 -42.03
CA ALA A 36 -15.70 -64.95 -42.83
C ALA A 36 -15.97 -63.53 -42.28
N LYS A 37 -17.16 -63.29 -41.72
CA LYS A 37 -17.50 -62.01 -41.09
C LYS A 37 -16.76 -61.81 -39.77
N LEU A 38 -16.64 -62.85 -38.94
CA LEU A 38 -15.87 -62.81 -37.71
C LEU A 38 -14.39 -62.59 -37.98
N ASP A 39 -13.80 -63.36 -38.90
CA ASP A 39 -12.39 -63.25 -39.30
C ASP A 39 -12.09 -61.87 -39.89
N GLY A 40 -12.97 -61.33 -40.73
CA GLY A 40 -12.82 -59.97 -41.27
C GLY A 40 -12.80 -58.91 -40.17
N LYS A 41 -13.66 -59.03 -39.14
CA LYS A 41 -13.69 -58.09 -38.01
C LYS A 41 -12.53 -58.26 -37.05
N LEU A 42 -12.06 -59.49 -36.82
CA LEU A 42 -10.83 -59.76 -36.06
C LEU A 42 -9.63 -59.16 -36.78
N PHE A 43 -9.53 -59.33 -38.10
CA PHE A 43 -8.45 -58.76 -38.90
C PHE A 43 -8.43 -57.23 -38.87
N GLU A 44 -9.58 -56.57 -39.05
CA GLU A 44 -9.70 -55.11 -38.91
C GLU A 44 -9.22 -54.62 -37.54
N THR A 45 -9.61 -55.34 -36.47
CA THR A 45 -9.25 -54.98 -35.09
C THR A 45 -7.76 -55.22 -34.82
N SER A 46 -7.21 -56.35 -35.27
CA SER A 46 -5.78 -56.67 -35.16
C SER A 46 -4.91 -55.66 -35.91
N ALA A 47 -5.32 -55.26 -37.13
CA ALA A 47 -4.63 -54.21 -37.88
C ALA A 47 -4.63 -52.84 -37.14
N ALA A 48 -5.68 -52.54 -36.39
CA ALA A 48 -5.73 -51.33 -35.56
C ALA A 48 -4.85 -51.43 -34.31
N VAL A 49 -4.72 -52.63 -33.72
CA VAL A 49 -3.73 -52.91 -32.67
C VAL A 49 -2.32 -52.67 -33.20
N ASP A 50 -1.97 -53.23 -34.37
CA ASP A 50 -0.65 -53.03 -34.98
C ASP A 50 -0.35 -51.55 -35.26
N ARG A 51 -1.37 -50.77 -35.68
CA ARG A 51 -1.23 -49.30 -35.81
C ARG A 51 -0.96 -48.65 -34.47
N PHE A 52 -1.69 -49.03 -33.43
CA PHE A 52 -1.51 -48.52 -32.08
C PHE A 52 -0.11 -48.82 -31.50
N LEU A 53 0.40 -50.04 -31.69
CA LEU A 53 1.73 -50.47 -31.23
C LEU A 53 2.89 -49.70 -31.87
N LYS A 54 2.66 -48.98 -32.98
CA LYS A 54 3.67 -48.15 -33.66
C LYS A 54 3.59 -46.67 -33.26
N THR A 55 2.73 -46.30 -32.32
CA THR A 55 2.54 -44.91 -31.91
C THR A 55 3.57 -44.45 -30.90
N THR A 56 3.70 -43.12 -30.78
CA THR A 56 4.45 -42.42 -29.72
C THR A 56 3.44 -41.71 -28.80
N PRO A 57 3.84 -41.18 -27.63
CA PRO A 57 2.90 -40.51 -26.73
C PRO A 57 2.13 -39.36 -27.39
N GLY A 58 2.75 -38.66 -28.36
CA GLY A 58 2.11 -37.58 -29.13
C GLY A 58 1.24 -38.04 -30.30
N THR A 59 1.22 -39.33 -30.66
CA THR A 59 0.40 -39.87 -31.78
C THR A 59 -0.58 -40.96 -31.36
N ALA A 60 -0.47 -41.47 -30.13
CA ALA A 60 -1.28 -42.58 -29.62
C ALA A 60 -2.77 -42.27 -29.47
N LYS A 61 -3.13 -40.99 -29.28
CA LYS A 61 -4.52 -40.55 -29.08
C LYS A 61 -5.43 -40.96 -30.24
N ALA A 62 -5.06 -40.62 -31.48
CA ALA A 62 -5.88 -40.91 -32.65
C ALA A 62 -6.04 -42.42 -32.88
N ALA A 63 -4.95 -43.17 -32.74
CA ALA A 63 -4.96 -44.63 -32.87
C ALA A 63 -5.81 -45.31 -31.78
N SER A 64 -5.82 -44.78 -30.55
CA SER A 64 -6.66 -45.31 -29.45
C SER A 64 -8.16 -45.18 -29.72
N ILE A 65 -8.59 -44.08 -30.36
CA ILE A 65 -9.99 -43.84 -30.72
C ILE A 65 -10.42 -44.81 -31.82
N GLU A 66 -9.56 -45.01 -32.81
CA GLU A 66 -9.80 -45.95 -33.90
C GLU A 66 -9.92 -47.40 -33.38
N LEU A 67 -8.99 -47.81 -32.51
CA LEU A 67 -8.99 -49.13 -31.89
C LEU A 67 -10.27 -49.39 -31.07
N LEU A 68 -10.71 -48.41 -30.26
CA LEU A 68 -11.95 -48.54 -29.49
C LEU A 68 -13.20 -48.65 -30.36
N LYS A 69 -13.24 -47.90 -31.48
CA LYS A 69 -14.35 -47.99 -32.43
C LYS A 69 -14.44 -49.38 -33.06
N LEU A 70 -13.30 -49.98 -33.42
CA LEU A 70 -13.26 -51.31 -34.02
C LEU A 70 -13.53 -52.41 -32.98
N SER A 71 -13.10 -52.24 -31.72
CA SER A 71 -13.45 -53.18 -30.64
C SER A 71 -14.96 -53.19 -30.33
N HIS A 72 -15.65 -52.05 -30.43
CA HIS A 72 -17.12 -52.02 -30.30
C HIS A 72 -17.83 -52.77 -31.43
N ASN A 73 -17.28 -52.75 -32.64
CA ASN A 73 -17.86 -53.45 -33.79
C ASN A 73 -17.77 -54.97 -33.67
N ILE A 74 -16.72 -55.50 -33.01
CA ILE A 74 -16.53 -56.94 -32.83
C ILE A 74 -17.24 -57.49 -31.58
N GLN A 75 -17.48 -56.66 -30.57
CA GLN A 75 -18.10 -57.05 -29.29
C GLN A 75 -19.38 -57.91 -29.42
N PRO A 76 -20.34 -57.63 -30.33
CA PRO A 76 -21.55 -58.45 -30.47
C PRO A 76 -21.26 -59.89 -30.92
N LEU A 77 -20.15 -60.10 -31.64
CA LEU A 77 -19.75 -61.38 -32.22
C LEU A 77 -18.95 -62.27 -31.25
N LEU A 78 -18.56 -61.72 -30.10
CA LEU A 78 -17.77 -62.43 -29.09
C LEU A 78 -18.65 -63.11 -28.03
N ILE A 79 -18.12 -64.14 -27.39
CA ILE A 79 -18.76 -64.81 -26.25
C ILE A 79 -18.76 -63.91 -25.01
N SER A 80 -19.68 -64.16 -24.07
CA SER A 80 -19.86 -63.31 -22.87
C SER A 80 -18.60 -63.07 -22.05
N PHE A 81 -17.69 -64.06 -21.98
CA PHE A 81 -16.39 -63.93 -21.32
C PHE A 81 -15.50 -62.88 -22.01
N GLU A 82 -15.34 -62.98 -23.33
CA GLU A 82 -14.47 -62.09 -24.12
C GLU A 82 -15.05 -60.67 -24.25
N ARG A 83 -16.38 -60.53 -24.20
CA ARG A 83 -17.04 -59.22 -24.08
C ARG A 83 -16.62 -58.47 -22.82
N GLY A 84 -16.34 -59.18 -21.73
CA GLY A 84 -15.80 -58.60 -20.50
C GLY A 84 -14.41 -58.02 -20.70
N LEU A 85 -13.56 -58.71 -21.46
CA LEU A 85 -12.18 -58.28 -21.72
C LEU A 85 -12.11 -57.00 -22.56
N LEU A 86 -13.05 -56.78 -23.49
CA LEU A 86 -13.11 -55.52 -24.23
C LEU A 86 -13.48 -54.30 -23.35
N ARG A 87 -14.12 -54.50 -22.20
CA ARG A 87 -14.34 -53.42 -21.23
C ARG A 87 -13.04 -53.02 -20.54
N ASP A 88 -12.15 -53.97 -20.29
CA ASP A 88 -10.82 -53.69 -19.74
C ASP A 88 -10.02 -52.82 -20.73
N LEU A 89 -10.14 -53.11 -22.04
CA LEU A 89 -9.55 -52.27 -23.09
C LEU A 89 -10.12 -50.83 -23.06
N GLU A 90 -11.44 -50.66 -22.90
CA GLU A 90 -12.07 -49.33 -22.75
C GLU A 90 -11.52 -48.54 -21.57
N VAL A 91 -11.19 -49.19 -20.46
CA VAL A 91 -10.57 -48.55 -19.29
C VAL A 91 -9.13 -48.14 -19.59
N LEU A 92 -8.36 -49.03 -20.23
CA LEU A 92 -6.94 -48.82 -20.51
C LEU A 92 -6.67 -47.69 -21.52
N ILE A 93 -7.45 -47.63 -22.60
CA ILE A 93 -7.28 -46.63 -23.68
C ILE A 93 -8.44 -45.61 -23.74
N GLY A 94 -9.14 -45.44 -22.62
CA GLY A 94 -10.29 -44.56 -22.46
C GLY A 94 -9.96 -43.08 -22.26
N PRO A 95 -10.87 -42.31 -21.65
CA PRO A 95 -10.73 -40.85 -21.47
C PRO A 95 -9.47 -40.43 -20.69
N ALA A 96 -9.05 -41.21 -19.69
CA ALA A 96 -7.87 -40.90 -18.89
C ALA A 96 -6.58 -40.94 -19.72
N PHE A 97 -6.40 -41.99 -20.53
CA PHE A 97 -5.27 -42.15 -21.44
C PHE A 97 -5.24 -41.06 -22.53
N ARG A 98 -6.41 -40.70 -23.07
CA ARG A 98 -6.50 -39.62 -24.08
C ARG A 98 -6.09 -38.26 -23.51
N LYS A 99 -6.52 -37.94 -22.29
CA LYS A 99 -6.13 -36.70 -21.60
C LYS A 99 -4.63 -36.66 -21.30
N PHE A 100 -4.01 -37.80 -21.03
CA PHE A 100 -2.56 -37.92 -20.89
C PHE A 100 -1.82 -37.62 -22.21
N CYS A 101 -2.30 -38.18 -23.33
CA CYS A 101 -1.73 -37.87 -24.65
C CYS A 101 -1.91 -36.37 -25.01
N GLU A 102 -3.07 -35.77 -24.69
CA GLU A 102 -3.31 -34.34 -24.90
C GLU A 102 -2.37 -33.43 -24.09
N ALA A 103 -2.07 -33.80 -22.84
CA ALA A 103 -1.10 -33.08 -22.02
C ALA A 103 0.29 -33.12 -22.65
N TYR A 104 0.69 -34.29 -23.18
CA TYR A 104 1.96 -34.44 -23.87
C TYR A 104 2.03 -33.64 -25.19
N GLU A 105 0.95 -33.66 -25.99
CA GLU A 105 0.84 -32.86 -27.23
C GLU A 105 0.97 -31.35 -26.98
N ARG A 106 0.54 -30.87 -25.81
CA ARG A 106 0.62 -29.45 -25.39
C ARG A 106 1.94 -29.07 -24.74
N ALA A 107 2.90 -29.99 -24.63
CA ALA A 107 4.13 -29.83 -23.85
C ALA A 107 3.88 -29.47 -22.36
N ASP A 108 2.72 -29.87 -21.81
CA ASP A 108 2.39 -29.70 -20.39
C ASP A 108 2.97 -30.87 -19.59
N HIS A 109 4.29 -30.82 -19.39
CA HIS A 109 5.03 -31.88 -18.72
C HIS A 109 4.57 -32.13 -17.28
N ALA A 110 4.05 -31.11 -16.58
CA ALA A 110 3.54 -31.26 -15.22
C ALA A 110 2.25 -32.09 -15.19
N GLU A 111 1.32 -31.83 -16.11
CA GLU A 111 0.07 -32.58 -16.21
C GLU A 111 0.29 -34.02 -16.70
N VAL A 112 1.30 -34.26 -17.56
CA VAL A 112 1.74 -35.61 -17.96
C VAL A 112 2.18 -36.42 -16.73
N LEU A 113 3.05 -35.83 -15.90
CA LEU A 113 3.55 -36.47 -14.69
C LEU A 113 2.46 -36.73 -13.65
N ARG A 114 1.50 -35.80 -13.49
CA ARG A 114 0.38 -35.94 -12.56
C ARG A 114 -0.56 -37.10 -12.90
N ARG A 115 -0.75 -37.38 -14.19
CA ARG A 115 -1.66 -38.44 -14.69
C ARG A 115 -1.04 -39.82 -14.76
N ALA A 116 0.30 -39.89 -14.75
CA ALA A 116 1.01 -41.15 -14.93
C ALA A 116 0.71 -42.22 -13.85
N PRO A 117 0.61 -41.88 -12.55
CA PRO A 117 0.32 -42.88 -11.50
C PRO A 117 -1.05 -43.55 -11.67
N GLU A 118 -2.08 -42.81 -12.06
CA GLU A 118 -3.43 -43.33 -12.30
C GLU A 118 -3.44 -44.33 -13.46
N LEU A 119 -2.72 -44.01 -14.55
CA LEU A 119 -2.58 -44.91 -15.70
C LEU A 119 -1.76 -46.16 -15.35
N LEU A 120 -0.68 -46.01 -14.58
CA LEU A 120 0.13 -47.13 -14.13
C LEU A 120 -0.68 -48.10 -13.25
N ASP A 121 -1.50 -47.57 -12.33
CA ASP A 121 -2.38 -48.37 -11.49
C ASP A 121 -3.44 -49.11 -12.33
N ASN A 122 -4.04 -48.44 -13.31
CA ASN A 122 -4.96 -49.07 -14.26
C ASN A 122 -4.28 -50.19 -15.06
N ILE A 123 -3.06 -49.97 -15.57
CA ILE A 123 -2.28 -50.99 -16.28
C ILE A 123 -1.98 -52.19 -15.36
N LYS A 124 -1.56 -51.94 -14.11
CA LYS A 124 -1.27 -52.98 -13.12
C LYS A 124 -2.49 -53.82 -12.76
N ARG A 125 -3.66 -53.20 -12.54
CA ARG A 125 -4.91 -53.90 -12.21
C ARG A 125 -5.38 -54.85 -13.32
N HIS A 126 -5.06 -54.51 -14.56
CA HIS A 126 -5.40 -55.33 -15.73
C HIS A 126 -4.22 -56.19 -16.20
N SER A 127 -3.08 -56.15 -15.51
CA SER A 127 -1.99 -57.10 -15.76
C SER A 127 -2.33 -58.48 -15.18
N VAL A 128 -1.84 -59.53 -15.83
CA VAL A 128 -2.27 -60.91 -15.57
C VAL A 128 -1.13 -61.72 -14.95
N ALA A 129 -1.43 -62.50 -13.91
CA ALA A 129 -0.50 -63.45 -13.30
C ALA A 129 -0.45 -64.79 -14.08
N PRO A 130 0.64 -65.57 -13.98
CA PRO A 130 0.75 -66.88 -14.64
C PRO A 130 -0.37 -67.83 -14.19
N GLY A 131 -1.18 -68.33 -15.13
CA GLY A 131 -2.27 -69.29 -14.86
C GLY A 131 -3.70 -68.71 -14.89
N ASP A 132 -3.87 -67.43 -15.22
CA ASP A 132 -5.19 -66.78 -15.35
C ASP A 132 -5.98 -67.29 -16.57
N VAL A 133 -7.29 -67.49 -16.40
CA VAL A 133 -8.25 -67.94 -17.43
C VAL A 133 -8.27 -67.02 -18.65
N ARG A 134 -7.94 -65.73 -18.49
CA ARG A 134 -7.83 -64.76 -19.60
C ARG A 134 -6.77 -65.16 -20.63
N THR A 135 -5.72 -65.86 -20.19
CA THR A 135 -4.63 -66.32 -21.08
C THR A 135 -5.04 -67.41 -22.06
N SER A 136 -6.23 -68.00 -21.95
CA SER A 136 -6.76 -68.93 -22.97
C SER A 136 -7.57 -68.26 -24.09
N SER A 137 -7.89 -66.96 -24.01
CA SER A 137 -8.63 -66.23 -25.04
C SER A 137 -7.71 -65.68 -26.14
N SER A 138 -8.12 -65.78 -27.40
CA SER A 138 -7.42 -65.14 -28.54
C SER A 138 -7.52 -63.62 -28.47
N VAL A 139 -8.69 -63.08 -28.09
CA VAL A 139 -8.90 -61.63 -27.90
C VAL A 139 -7.93 -61.05 -26.87
N TRP A 140 -7.66 -61.78 -25.78
CA TRP A 140 -6.66 -61.36 -24.81
C TRP A 140 -5.24 -61.31 -25.40
N LYS A 141 -4.81 -62.38 -26.08
CA LYS A 141 -3.45 -62.52 -26.61
C LYS A 141 -3.16 -61.55 -27.75
N GLU A 142 -4.12 -61.35 -28.64
CA GLU A 142 -3.93 -60.62 -29.89
C GLU A 142 -4.28 -59.13 -29.77
N ILE A 143 -5.17 -58.76 -28.83
CA ILE A 143 -5.65 -57.37 -28.72
C ILE A 143 -5.19 -56.73 -27.41
N ILE A 144 -5.53 -57.32 -26.26
CA ILE A 144 -5.40 -56.60 -24.98
C ILE A 144 -3.97 -56.65 -24.45
N SER A 145 -3.33 -57.82 -24.42
CA SER A 145 -1.97 -57.98 -23.91
C SER A 145 -0.92 -57.11 -24.63
N PRO A 146 -0.93 -57.01 -25.97
CA PRO A 146 -0.01 -56.12 -26.70
C PRO A 146 -0.26 -54.64 -26.37
N VAL A 147 -1.53 -54.22 -26.31
CA VAL A 147 -1.91 -52.83 -25.99
C VAL A 147 -1.44 -52.45 -24.59
N THR A 148 -1.68 -53.31 -23.58
CA THR A 148 -1.24 -53.08 -22.20
C THR A 148 0.28 -52.93 -22.09
N SER A 149 1.03 -53.75 -22.85
CA SER A 149 2.50 -53.70 -22.85
C SER A 149 3.02 -52.40 -23.49
N HIS A 150 2.41 -51.98 -24.61
CA HIS A 150 2.78 -50.73 -25.30
C HIS A 150 2.42 -49.49 -24.49
N LEU A 151 1.28 -49.51 -23.80
CA LEU A 151 0.88 -48.42 -22.89
C LEU A 151 1.93 -48.16 -21.80
N LEU A 152 2.55 -49.21 -21.27
CA LEU A 152 3.62 -49.09 -20.28
C LEU A 152 4.85 -48.39 -20.88
N ALA A 153 5.25 -48.77 -22.10
CA ALA A 153 6.37 -48.14 -22.80
C ALA A 153 6.10 -46.66 -23.14
N LEU A 154 4.88 -46.33 -23.57
CA LEU A 154 4.47 -44.94 -23.82
C LEU A 154 4.51 -44.09 -22.55
N LEU A 155 4.12 -44.67 -21.41
CA LEU A 155 4.14 -44.01 -20.12
C LEU A 155 5.58 -43.72 -19.67
N GLU A 156 6.50 -44.67 -19.84
CA GLU A 156 7.92 -44.52 -19.49
C GLU A 156 8.64 -43.46 -20.35
N ASP A 157 8.42 -43.42 -21.67
CA ASP A 157 9.02 -42.40 -22.56
C ASP A 157 8.51 -40.98 -22.21
N ALA A 158 7.21 -40.83 -21.97
CA ALA A 158 6.64 -39.52 -21.63
C ALA A 158 7.08 -39.01 -20.25
N THR A 159 7.16 -39.89 -19.26
CA THR A 159 7.55 -39.51 -17.89
C THR A 159 9.04 -39.22 -17.77
N SER A 160 9.91 -39.99 -18.44
CA SER A 160 11.36 -39.74 -18.43
C SER A 160 11.73 -38.39 -19.05
N ARG A 161 11.11 -38.00 -20.18
CA ARG A 161 11.30 -36.67 -20.77
C ARG A 161 10.80 -35.54 -19.88
N GLY A 162 9.61 -35.71 -19.30
CA GLY A 162 9.03 -34.72 -18.38
C GLY A 162 9.91 -34.49 -17.15
N ALA A 163 10.49 -35.56 -16.58
CA ALA A 163 11.36 -35.48 -15.41
C ALA A 163 12.66 -34.71 -15.67
N VAL A 164 13.25 -34.83 -16.87
CA VAL A 164 14.47 -34.09 -17.25
C VAL A 164 14.18 -32.60 -17.45
N VAL A 165 13.07 -32.27 -18.12
CA VAL A 165 12.67 -30.87 -18.37
C VAL A 165 12.30 -30.17 -17.06
N LEU A 166 11.63 -30.87 -16.14
CA LEU A 166 11.22 -30.35 -14.84
C LEU A 166 12.23 -30.68 -13.73
N ALA A 167 13.51 -30.75 -14.03
CA ALA A 167 14.55 -30.92 -13.02
C ALA A 167 14.80 -29.59 -12.27
N PRO A 168 14.86 -29.61 -10.92
CA PRO A 168 15.34 -28.47 -10.15
C PRO A 168 16.86 -28.30 -10.32
N LEU A 169 17.36 -27.09 -10.10
CA LEU A 169 18.80 -26.78 -10.08
C LEU A 169 19.08 -25.79 -8.96
N LEU A 170 19.57 -26.29 -7.81
CA LEU A 170 19.87 -25.47 -6.64
C LEU A 170 21.31 -24.96 -6.69
N GLN A 171 21.48 -23.65 -6.47
CA GLN A 171 22.80 -23.00 -6.43
C GLN A 171 22.78 -21.78 -5.51
N LEU A 172 23.86 -21.56 -4.75
CA LEU A 172 24.05 -20.33 -4.00
C LEU A 172 24.35 -19.14 -4.93
N ARG A 173 23.65 -18.01 -4.73
CA ARG A 173 23.91 -16.77 -5.49
C ARG A 173 25.28 -16.20 -5.15
N ASN A 174 25.58 -16.07 -3.86
CA ASN A 174 26.82 -15.51 -3.33
C ASN A 174 27.48 -16.56 -2.46
N SER A 175 28.55 -17.17 -2.95
CA SER A 175 29.30 -18.16 -2.19
C SER A 175 30.47 -17.55 -1.41
N ALA A 176 30.77 -16.25 -1.58
CA ALA A 176 31.85 -15.58 -0.87
C ALA A 176 31.33 -14.47 0.06
N THR A 177 31.89 -14.37 1.26
CA THR A 177 31.57 -13.30 2.22
C THR A 177 32.77 -12.97 3.12
N LYS A 178 32.66 -11.95 3.97
CA LYS A 178 33.68 -11.59 4.97
C LYS A 178 33.11 -11.62 6.37
N ALA A 179 33.91 -12.08 7.33
CA ALA A 179 33.54 -12.10 8.74
C ALA A 179 34.78 -11.99 9.64
N ASN A 180 34.59 -11.78 10.94
CA ASN A 180 35.70 -11.77 11.90
C ASN A 180 36.13 -13.20 12.28
N LEU A 181 37.01 -13.78 11.46
CA LEU A 181 37.57 -15.13 11.64
C LEU A 181 38.69 -15.19 12.69
N ARG A 182 39.18 -14.06 13.18
CA ARG A 182 40.18 -13.97 14.26
C ARG A 182 39.59 -14.08 15.66
N GLN A 183 38.27 -13.89 15.80
CA GLN A 183 37.58 -14.03 17.07
C GLN A 183 37.14 -15.49 17.28
N ILE A 184 37.78 -16.18 18.23
CA ILE A 184 37.57 -17.60 18.51
C ILE A 184 36.32 -17.79 19.38
N ASN A 185 35.61 -18.91 19.22
CA ASN A 185 34.46 -19.33 20.06
C ASN A 185 33.29 -18.35 20.11
N ARG A 186 33.12 -17.53 19.07
CA ARG A 186 31.93 -16.69 18.87
C ARG A 186 31.16 -17.21 17.67
N ASP A 187 29.84 -17.31 17.81
CA ASP A 187 28.98 -17.68 16.70
C ASP A 187 28.99 -16.56 15.66
N ILE A 188 29.41 -16.91 14.44
CA ILE A 188 29.36 -16.04 13.28
C ILE A 188 28.13 -16.42 12.48
N VAL A 189 27.17 -15.51 12.35
CA VAL A 189 25.99 -15.73 11.51
C VAL A 189 26.31 -15.25 10.10
N LEU A 190 26.32 -16.18 9.15
CA LEU A 190 26.50 -15.91 7.71
C LEU A 190 25.16 -16.08 7.02
N SER A 191 24.82 -15.18 6.09
CA SER A 191 23.56 -15.24 5.34
C SER A 191 23.85 -15.41 3.86
N PHE A 192 23.22 -16.39 3.24
CA PHE A 192 23.36 -16.73 1.84
C PHE A 192 21.99 -16.93 1.21
N SER A 193 21.94 -16.86 -0.11
CA SER A 193 20.70 -17.00 -0.84
C SER A 193 20.77 -18.19 -1.79
N LEU A 194 19.92 -19.18 -1.56
CA LEU A 194 19.81 -20.41 -2.35
C LEU A 194 18.76 -20.22 -3.43
N GLN A 195 19.13 -20.44 -4.69
CA GLN A 195 18.26 -20.23 -5.83
C GLN A 195 17.95 -21.52 -6.55
N ASN A 196 16.72 -21.64 -7.06
CA ASN A 196 16.37 -22.69 -8.01
C ASN A 196 16.37 -22.13 -9.44
N ARG A 197 17.44 -22.40 -10.19
CA ARG A 197 17.56 -22.02 -11.61
C ARG A 197 16.94 -23.05 -12.56
N GLY A 198 16.43 -24.15 -12.03
CA GLY A 198 15.76 -25.18 -12.80
C GLY A 198 14.30 -24.81 -13.09
N MET A 199 13.69 -25.54 -14.03
CA MET A 199 12.26 -25.40 -14.35
C MET A 199 11.37 -26.26 -13.43
N GLY A 200 11.98 -27.17 -12.66
CA GLY A 200 11.32 -28.03 -11.68
C GLY A 200 11.15 -27.39 -10.32
N HIS A 201 10.06 -27.73 -9.62
CA HIS A 201 9.90 -27.36 -8.20
C HIS A 201 10.86 -28.20 -7.34
N ALA A 202 11.67 -27.55 -6.51
CA ALA A 202 12.53 -28.23 -5.54
C ALA A 202 11.77 -28.33 -4.21
N THR A 203 11.37 -29.55 -3.83
CA THR A 203 10.65 -29.80 -2.57
C THR A 203 11.53 -30.49 -1.55
N ASP A 204 11.21 -30.35 -0.26
CA ASP A 204 11.88 -31.08 0.83
C ASP A 204 13.39 -30.80 0.89
N ILE A 205 13.76 -29.53 0.67
CA ILE A 205 15.17 -29.11 0.63
C ILE A 205 15.77 -29.19 2.04
N SER A 206 16.92 -29.85 2.13
CA SER A 206 17.72 -29.94 3.35
C SER A 206 19.20 -29.77 3.06
N LEU A 207 19.92 -29.19 4.03
CA LEU A 207 21.37 -29.11 4.02
C LEU A 207 21.92 -30.37 4.70
N ARG A 208 22.74 -31.16 3.99
CA ARG A 208 23.44 -32.29 4.60
C ARG A 208 24.84 -31.85 4.99
N SER A 209 25.12 -31.87 6.30
CA SER A 209 26.45 -31.61 6.84
C SER A 209 27.43 -32.62 6.21
N LEU A 210 28.45 -32.09 5.54
CA LEU A 210 29.66 -32.85 5.22
C LEU A 210 30.50 -32.87 6.50
N ASP A 211 31.10 -34.03 6.80
CA ASP A 211 31.79 -34.39 8.04
C ASP A 211 32.70 -33.31 8.64
N ASP A 212 32.90 -33.38 9.97
CA ASP A 212 33.85 -32.63 10.82
C ASP A 212 35.07 -32.06 10.06
N VAL A 213 34.90 -30.92 9.40
CA VAL A 213 36.04 -30.07 9.09
C VAL A 213 36.43 -29.49 10.45
N ALA A 214 37.60 -29.88 10.94
CA ALA A 214 38.09 -29.78 12.32
C ALA A 214 38.11 -28.38 12.99
N GLN A 215 37.41 -27.39 12.44
CA GLN A 215 37.39 -26.01 12.90
C GLN A 215 35.98 -25.34 12.90
N PHE A 216 34.88 -26.03 12.54
CA PHE A 216 33.53 -25.43 12.62
C PHE A 216 32.34 -26.37 12.87
N THR A 217 31.26 -25.81 13.42
CA THR A 217 29.91 -26.41 13.46
C THR A 217 28.96 -25.47 12.71
N ALA A 218 28.22 -25.99 11.72
CA ALA A 218 27.29 -25.21 10.90
C ALA A 218 25.84 -25.53 11.30
N LEU A 219 25.10 -24.56 11.83
CA LEU A 219 23.65 -24.69 12.04
C LEU A 219 22.92 -23.86 10.98
N ALA A 220 22.12 -24.52 10.14
CA ALA A 220 21.38 -23.87 9.06
C ALA A 220 19.97 -23.48 9.49
N GLU A 221 19.56 -22.24 9.21
CA GLU A 221 18.17 -21.77 9.31
C GLU A 221 17.66 -21.37 7.92
N PRO A 222 16.51 -21.90 7.46
CA PRO A 222 15.70 -22.94 8.10
C PRO A 222 16.37 -24.32 8.11
N VAL A 223 16.16 -25.09 9.19
CA VAL A 223 16.75 -26.45 9.40
C VAL A 223 16.19 -27.50 8.41
N GLY A 224 15.19 -27.11 7.60
CA GLY A 224 14.47 -27.98 6.68
C GLY A 224 13.27 -28.69 7.31
N PRO A 225 12.35 -29.22 6.50
CA PRO A 225 12.30 -29.08 5.04
C PRO A 225 11.58 -27.81 4.58
N PHE A 226 12.06 -27.22 3.49
CA PHE A 226 11.44 -26.08 2.81
C PHE A 226 11.49 -26.28 1.29
N ASP A 227 10.69 -25.49 0.57
CA ASP A 227 10.55 -25.63 -0.89
C ASP A 227 10.99 -24.35 -1.61
N ILE A 228 11.57 -24.49 -2.79
CA ILE A 228 11.90 -23.37 -3.68
C ILE A 228 11.28 -23.59 -5.06
N PRO A 229 10.33 -22.74 -5.50
CA PRO A 229 9.74 -22.84 -6.82
C PRO A 229 10.74 -22.51 -7.93
N PRO A 230 10.43 -22.83 -9.20
CA PRO A 230 11.26 -22.44 -10.34
C PRO A 230 11.51 -20.93 -10.37
N GLY A 231 12.77 -20.51 -10.48
CA GLY A 231 13.18 -19.11 -10.41
C GLY A 231 13.06 -18.48 -9.01
N GLY A 232 12.63 -19.25 -8.01
CA GLY A 232 12.52 -18.84 -6.63
C GLY A 232 13.87 -18.79 -5.93
N GLU A 233 13.87 -18.12 -4.78
CA GLU A 233 15.04 -17.86 -3.97
C GLU A 233 14.68 -17.95 -2.49
N GLN A 234 15.58 -18.51 -1.68
CA GLN A 234 15.41 -18.68 -0.24
C GLN A 234 16.67 -18.24 0.51
N LEU A 235 16.49 -17.39 1.52
CA LEU A 235 17.56 -17.02 2.43
C LEU A 235 17.89 -18.18 3.38
N ILE A 236 19.16 -18.53 3.45
CA ILE A 236 19.74 -19.51 4.36
C ILE A 236 20.72 -18.78 5.28
N ARG A 237 20.58 -18.99 6.59
CA ARG A 237 21.56 -18.52 7.57
C ARG A 237 22.37 -19.70 8.09
N LEU A 238 23.68 -19.57 8.09
CA LEU A 238 24.62 -20.54 8.66
C LEU A 238 25.26 -19.91 9.90
N GLN A 239 25.07 -20.54 11.06
CA GLN A 239 25.84 -20.22 12.24
C GLN A 239 27.13 -21.00 12.20
N VAL A 240 28.27 -20.31 12.19
CA VAL A 240 29.61 -20.90 12.09
C VAL A 240 30.41 -20.53 13.33
N LEU A 241 30.90 -21.53 14.04
CA LEU A 241 31.82 -21.34 15.16
C LEU A 241 33.26 -21.56 14.68
N VAL A 242 34.17 -20.61 14.89
CA VAL A 242 35.57 -20.74 14.47
C VAL A 242 36.44 -21.21 15.63
N GLY A 243 37.07 -22.38 15.48
CA GLY A 243 37.93 -22.99 16.50
C GLY A 243 39.34 -22.42 16.61
N GLU A 244 39.91 -21.91 15.51
CA GLU A 244 41.26 -21.32 15.45
C GLU A 244 41.28 -20.08 14.55
N PRO A 245 42.07 -19.03 14.87
CA PRO A 245 42.16 -17.83 14.04
C PRO A 245 42.66 -18.16 12.62
N THR A 246 41.90 -17.78 11.60
CA THR A 246 42.28 -17.95 10.19
C THR A 246 42.00 -16.67 9.41
N ASP A 247 42.65 -16.50 8.25
CA ASP A 247 42.35 -15.42 7.32
C ASP A 247 41.34 -15.84 6.23
N ILE A 248 41.20 -17.15 5.98
CA ILE A 248 40.27 -17.72 4.99
C ILE A 248 39.68 -19.03 5.54
N LEU A 249 38.35 -19.15 5.49
CA LEU A 249 37.59 -20.34 5.85
C LEU A 249 36.78 -20.81 4.63
N LYS A 250 36.90 -22.09 4.27
CA LYS A 250 36.14 -22.72 3.19
C LYS A 250 35.20 -23.77 3.74
N ILE A 251 33.91 -23.67 3.40
CA ILE A 251 32.84 -24.51 3.91
C ILE A 251 32.16 -25.20 2.71
N PRO A 252 32.45 -26.49 2.45
CA PRO A 252 31.71 -27.24 1.44
C PRO A 252 30.29 -27.53 1.93
N VAL A 253 29.29 -27.30 1.08
CA VAL A 253 27.87 -27.52 1.38
C VAL A 253 27.23 -28.44 0.35
N ARG A 254 26.33 -29.33 0.81
CA ARG A 254 25.56 -30.22 -0.06
C ARG A 254 24.07 -30.07 0.20
N TRP A 255 23.34 -29.63 -0.82
CA TRP A 255 21.88 -29.49 -0.82
C TRP A 255 21.23 -30.76 -1.33
N ILE A 256 20.20 -31.23 -0.64
CA ILE A 256 19.40 -32.39 -1.03
C ILE A 256 17.96 -31.94 -1.19
N CYS A 257 17.29 -32.33 -2.28
CA CYS A 257 15.87 -32.08 -2.48
C CYS A 257 15.17 -33.24 -3.20
N GLN A 258 13.85 -33.28 -3.11
CA GLN A 258 13.01 -34.15 -3.93
C GLN A 258 12.63 -33.44 -5.23
N THR A 259 12.73 -34.17 -6.34
CA THR A 259 12.20 -33.73 -7.65
C THR A 259 10.67 -33.86 -7.66
N PRO A 260 9.97 -33.29 -8.67
CA PRO A 260 8.54 -33.53 -8.87
C PRO A 260 8.13 -35.00 -9.01
N MET A 261 9.09 -35.91 -9.21
CA MET A 261 8.90 -37.36 -9.28
C MET A 261 9.14 -38.09 -7.96
N GLY A 262 9.45 -37.35 -6.88
CA GLY A 262 9.79 -37.93 -5.58
C GLY A 262 11.16 -38.62 -5.55
N THR A 263 12.02 -38.38 -6.57
CA THR A 263 13.41 -38.84 -6.56
C THR A 263 14.30 -37.84 -5.86
N GLU A 264 15.30 -38.32 -5.12
CA GLU A 264 16.29 -37.46 -4.45
C GLU A 264 17.31 -36.91 -5.47
N ALA A 265 17.59 -35.61 -5.41
CA ALA A 265 18.62 -34.93 -6.17
C ALA A 265 19.56 -34.18 -5.22
N SER A 266 20.85 -34.12 -5.55
CA SER A 266 21.88 -33.47 -4.73
C SER A 266 22.71 -32.45 -5.51
N PHE A 267 23.01 -31.32 -4.90
CA PHE A 267 23.81 -30.22 -5.46
C PHE A 267 24.92 -29.81 -4.49
N GLU A 268 26.13 -29.58 -4.99
CA GLU A 268 27.31 -29.21 -4.19
C GLU A 268 27.71 -27.75 -4.46
N ASP A 269 28.08 -27.03 -3.40
CA ASP A 269 28.59 -25.66 -3.43
C ASP A 269 29.75 -25.49 -2.42
N GLU A 270 30.58 -24.46 -2.58
CA GLU A 270 31.67 -24.11 -1.63
C GLU A 270 31.51 -22.66 -1.17
N ILE A 271 31.33 -22.44 0.13
CA ILE A 271 31.28 -21.10 0.73
C ILE A 271 32.68 -20.67 1.16
N VAL A 272 33.12 -19.48 0.75
CA VAL A 272 34.42 -18.89 1.08
C VAL A 272 34.23 -17.66 1.96
N VAL A 273 34.66 -17.75 3.21
CA VAL A 273 34.66 -16.63 4.16
C VAL A 273 36.07 -16.11 4.30
N THR A 274 36.27 -14.80 4.14
CA THR A 274 37.58 -14.15 4.36
C THR A 274 37.55 -13.21 5.56
N GLN A 275 38.72 -12.94 6.15
CA GLN A 275 38.81 -12.05 7.31
C GLN A 275 38.38 -10.62 6.96
N GLN A 276 37.45 -10.07 7.77
CA GLN A 276 37.02 -8.68 7.69
C GLN A 276 38.02 -7.70 8.33
N VAL A 277 37.88 -6.40 8.03
CA VAL A 277 38.64 -5.32 8.68
C VAL A 277 38.34 -5.29 10.18
N THR A 278 39.38 -5.11 11.01
CA THR A 278 39.31 -5.01 12.48
C THR A 278 38.28 -3.97 12.93
N GLU A 279 37.60 -4.21 14.07
CA GLU A 279 36.51 -3.36 14.56
C GLU A 279 36.87 -1.86 14.56
N PRO A 280 36.12 -1.00 13.84
CA PRO A 280 36.35 0.43 13.83
C PRO A 280 35.90 1.06 15.15
N ASN A 281 36.33 2.31 15.39
CA ASN A 281 35.84 3.07 16.53
C ASN A 281 34.38 3.50 16.32
N TRP A 282 33.45 2.62 16.71
CA TRP A 282 32.00 2.84 16.60
C TRP A 282 31.54 4.10 17.34
N GLU A 283 32.11 4.42 18.50
CA GLU A 283 31.76 5.62 19.28
C GLU A 283 32.05 6.92 18.49
N ALA A 284 33.20 6.97 17.81
CA ALA A 284 33.54 8.10 16.95
C ALA A 284 32.56 8.23 15.77
N LEU A 285 32.14 7.13 15.16
CA LEU A 285 31.20 7.12 14.04
C LEU A 285 29.77 7.47 14.45
N VAL A 286 29.37 7.20 15.70
CA VAL A 286 28.09 7.66 16.24
C VAL A 286 28.11 9.18 16.47
N SER A 287 29.27 9.74 16.86
CA SER A 287 29.40 11.18 17.10
C SER A 287 29.42 12.03 15.82
N ASP A 288 29.94 11.49 14.71
CA ASP A 288 29.93 12.10 13.38
C ASP A 288 29.51 11.06 12.33
N PRO A 289 28.20 10.83 12.16
CA PRO A 289 27.71 9.78 11.29
C PRO A 289 28.13 10.00 9.83
N PRO A 290 28.59 8.93 9.14
CA PRO A 290 29.14 9.04 7.79
C PRO A 290 28.08 9.45 6.76
N TYR A 291 26.83 9.04 6.96
CA TYR A 291 25.70 9.38 6.11
C TYR A 291 24.71 10.28 6.87
N SER A 292 24.22 11.33 6.21
CA SER A 292 23.27 12.27 6.81
C SER A 292 22.14 12.62 5.85
N LEU A 293 20.93 12.75 6.39
CA LEU A 293 19.77 13.27 5.67
C LEU A 293 19.67 14.80 5.73
N ASN A 294 20.45 15.43 6.61
CA ASN A 294 20.49 16.88 6.72
C ASN A 294 21.29 17.49 5.56
N PRO A 295 21.00 18.75 5.19
CA PRO A 295 21.79 19.45 4.19
C PRO A 295 23.28 19.51 4.56
N ILE A 296 24.13 19.24 3.57
CA ILE A 296 25.57 19.17 3.74
C ILE A 296 26.15 20.59 3.75
N ARG A 297 27.05 20.87 4.71
CA ARG A 297 27.75 22.17 4.81
C ARG A 297 29.21 22.12 4.38
N ARG A 298 29.82 20.93 4.37
CA ARG A 298 31.24 20.76 4.05
C ARG A 298 31.43 20.31 2.62
N ALA A 299 32.41 20.89 1.93
CA ALA A 299 32.68 20.61 0.52
C ALA A 299 33.16 19.18 0.27
N ASP A 300 33.89 18.59 1.22
CA ASP A 300 34.43 17.21 1.12
C ASP A 300 33.34 16.14 1.17
N ARG A 301 32.13 16.47 1.65
CA ARG A 301 30.97 15.58 1.66
C ARG A 301 29.99 15.84 0.51
N LEU A 302 30.28 16.80 -0.38
CA LEU A 302 29.40 17.16 -1.50
C LEU A 302 29.86 16.47 -2.79
N TYR A 303 29.28 15.31 -3.08
CA TYR A 303 29.65 14.49 -4.25
C TYR A 303 28.85 14.84 -5.51
N GLY A 304 29.51 14.81 -6.67
CA GLY A 304 28.89 14.95 -7.99
C GLY A 304 28.33 16.34 -8.32
N ARG A 305 28.83 17.37 -7.62
CA ARG A 305 28.37 18.76 -7.74
C ARG A 305 29.48 19.78 -7.99
N ASP A 306 30.69 19.31 -8.31
CA ASP A 306 31.86 20.18 -8.47
C ASP A 306 31.67 21.25 -9.56
N THR A 307 31.10 20.86 -10.70
CA THR A 307 30.82 21.78 -11.82
C THR A 307 29.81 22.86 -11.45
N ALA A 308 28.72 22.49 -10.76
CA ALA A 308 27.71 23.41 -10.27
C ALA A 308 28.29 24.34 -9.19
N LEU A 309 29.09 23.81 -8.27
CA LEU A 309 29.78 24.57 -7.23
C LEU A 309 30.75 25.60 -7.82
N GLN A 310 31.55 25.21 -8.81
CA GLN A 310 32.43 26.13 -9.53
C GLN A 310 31.66 27.22 -10.27
N THR A 311 30.55 26.85 -10.92
CA THR A 311 29.69 27.80 -11.65
C THR A 311 29.06 28.84 -10.72
N LEU A 312 28.57 28.44 -9.55
CA LEU A 312 27.98 29.34 -8.57
C LEU A 312 29.04 30.25 -7.92
N ASN A 313 30.23 29.71 -7.61
CA ASN A 313 31.33 30.52 -7.09
C ASN A 313 31.78 31.59 -8.10
N LEU A 314 31.91 31.23 -9.38
CA LEU A 314 32.26 32.19 -10.43
C LEU A 314 31.18 33.28 -10.57
N ALA A 315 29.90 32.89 -10.50
CA ALA A 315 28.78 33.82 -10.56
C ALA A 315 28.73 34.79 -9.38
N ALA A 316 29.01 34.30 -8.17
CA ALA A 316 29.10 35.12 -6.96
C ALA A 316 30.18 36.19 -7.10
N MET A 317 31.33 35.83 -7.68
CA MET A 317 32.45 36.77 -7.87
C MET A 317 32.20 37.75 -9.02
N SER A 318 31.52 37.33 -10.08
CA SER A 318 31.17 38.19 -11.22
C SER A 318 29.95 39.08 -10.96
N GLY A 319 29.27 38.93 -9.82
CA GLY A 319 28.03 39.65 -9.53
C GLY A 319 26.83 39.21 -10.39
N ALA A 320 26.86 37.97 -10.88
CA ALA A 320 25.83 37.43 -11.77
C ALA A 320 24.80 36.62 -10.99
N SER A 321 23.57 37.13 -10.91
CA SER A 321 22.46 36.44 -10.25
C SER A 321 22.05 35.18 -11.04
N LYS A 322 21.68 34.12 -10.31
CA LYS A 322 21.33 32.82 -10.90
C LYS A 322 20.11 32.17 -10.25
N PHE A 323 19.38 31.41 -11.06
CA PHE A 323 18.36 30.47 -10.58
C PHE A 323 18.94 29.06 -10.52
N VAL A 324 18.81 28.39 -9.39
CA VAL A 324 19.14 26.97 -9.24
C VAL A 324 17.85 26.19 -9.03
N TRP A 325 17.53 25.30 -9.95
CA TRP A 325 16.26 24.57 -9.88
C TRP A 325 16.43 23.12 -10.30
N GLY A 326 15.43 22.31 -9.98
CA GLY A 326 15.41 20.88 -10.24
C GLY A 326 14.47 20.17 -9.27
N GLN A 327 14.38 18.86 -9.35
CA GLN A 327 13.51 18.05 -8.49
C GLN A 327 13.84 18.23 -7.00
N LYS A 328 12.85 18.10 -6.11
CA LYS A 328 13.12 18.08 -4.66
C LYS A 328 14.07 16.92 -4.34
N ARG A 329 14.90 17.10 -3.31
CA ARG A 329 15.83 16.06 -2.79
C ARG A 329 17.02 15.68 -3.68
N VAL A 330 17.30 16.43 -4.74
CA VAL A 330 18.54 16.27 -5.54
C VAL A 330 19.78 16.94 -4.92
N GLY A 331 19.65 17.57 -3.75
CA GLY A 331 20.78 18.19 -3.03
C GLY A 331 21.01 19.68 -3.30
N LYS A 332 19.98 20.41 -3.75
CA LYS A 332 20.08 21.87 -4.00
C LYS A 332 20.47 22.67 -2.75
N THR A 333 19.76 22.46 -1.64
CA THR A 333 20.05 23.11 -0.35
C THR A 333 21.46 22.75 0.15
N SER A 334 21.91 21.51 -0.03
CA SER A 334 23.29 21.09 0.29
C SER A 334 24.33 21.85 -0.54
N LEU A 335 24.12 21.96 -1.86
CA LEU A 335 25.00 22.73 -2.74
C LEU A 335 25.11 24.20 -2.28
N LEU A 336 23.99 24.83 -1.96
CA LEU A 336 23.97 26.22 -1.49
C LEU A 336 24.65 26.40 -0.14
N GLN A 337 24.45 25.48 0.81
CA GLN A 337 25.09 25.58 2.11
C GLN A 337 26.61 25.48 2.00
N VAL A 338 27.11 24.63 1.09
CA VAL A 338 28.55 24.56 0.78
C VAL A 338 29.04 25.84 0.09
N VAL A 339 28.27 26.40 -0.84
CA VAL A 339 28.58 27.71 -1.46
C VAL A 339 28.64 28.81 -0.40
N ALA A 340 27.63 28.90 0.46
CA ALA A 340 27.55 29.88 1.53
C ALA A 340 28.73 29.75 2.49
N ALA A 341 29.07 28.53 2.92
CA ALA A 341 30.22 28.27 3.80
C ALA A 341 31.54 28.77 3.15
N LYS A 342 31.77 28.43 1.88
CA LYS A 342 32.95 28.90 1.14
C LYS A 342 33.00 30.42 0.97
N LEU A 343 31.86 31.08 0.81
CA LEU A 343 31.79 32.54 0.70
C LEU A 343 32.03 33.20 2.06
N THR A 344 31.44 32.68 3.15
CA THR A 344 31.63 33.22 4.50
C THR A 344 33.09 33.13 4.99
N GLU A 345 33.87 32.16 4.53
CA GLU A 345 35.31 32.08 4.80
C GLU A 345 36.13 33.23 4.17
N ARG A 346 35.56 33.94 3.18
CA ARG A 346 36.23 35.04 2.48
C ARG A 346 35.93 36.38 3.13
N SER A 347 36.96 37.20 3.31
CA SER A 347 36.81 38.56 3.86
C SER A 347 36.17 39.57 2.90
N ASP A 348 36.18 39.30 1.59
CA ASP A 348 35.67 40.19 0.54
C ASP A 348 34.21 39.93 0.16
N THR A 349 33.53 39.01 0.85
CA THR A 349 32.13 38.67 0.57
C THR A 349 31.26 38.62 1.81
N THR A 350 30.01 39.05 1.66
CA THR A 350 28.95 38.88 2.66
C THR A 350 27.88 38.01 2.05
N CYS A 351 27.68 36.81 2.60
CA CYS A 351 26.68 35.86 2.11
C CYS A 351 25.57 35.67 3.14
N LEU A 352 24.34 36.02 2.74
CA LEU A 352 23.12 35.82 3.52
C LEU A 352 22.34 34.65 2.95
N VAL A 353 21.95 33.70 3.79
CA VAL A 353 21.04 32.61 3.43
C VAL A 353 19.70 32.84 4.11
N LEU A 354 18.64 32.90 3.32
CA LEU A 354 17.25 33.02 3.75
C LEU A 354 16.47 31.82 3.25
N ARG A 355 15.59 31.29 4.09
CA ARG A 355 14.55 30.34 3.67
C ARG A 355 13.26 31.08 3.46
N MET A 356 12.52 30.75 2.40
CA MET A 356 11.31 31.50 2.08
C MET A 356 10.23 31.36 3.15
N GLY A 357 10.18 30.25 3.89
CA GLY A 357 9.27 30.11 5.05
C GLY A 357 9.47 31.15 6.16
N GLU A 358 10.63 31.82 6.24
CA GLU A 358 10.85 32.95 7.16
C GLU A 358 10.30 34.28 6.61
N LEU A 359 10.00 34.34 5.32
CA LEU A 359 9.63 35.54 4.57
C LEU A 359 8.16 35.54 4.11
N THR A 360 7.49 34.38 4.11
CA THR A 360 6.12 34.21 3.58
C THR A 360 5.06 35.05 4.31
N SER A 361 5.25 35.35 5.60
CA SER A 361 4.32 36.18 6.37
C SER A 361 4.60 37.69 6.27
N LEU A 362 5.71 38.10 5.64
CA LEU A 362 6.18 39.47 5.62
C LEU A 362 5.72 40.22 4.37
N HIS A 363 5.41 41.50 4.54
CA HIS A 363 5.15 42.40 3.42
C HIS A 363 6.46 42.74 2.66
N GLU A 364 6.37 43.18 1.40
CA GLU A 364 7.56 43.42 0.54
C GLU A 364 8.58 44.41 1.11
N GLY A 365 8.11 45.45 1.81
CA GLY A 365 8.98 46.40 2.50
C GLY A 365 9.65 45.80 3.75
N GLU A 366 8.92 44.97 4.50
CA GLU A 366 9.45 44.24 5.66
C GLU A 366 10.53 43.24 5.23
N MET A 367 10.34 42.56 4.09
CA MET A 367 11.37 41.72 3.47
C MET A 367 12.63 42.53 3.14
N GLY A 368 12.46 43.73 2.55
CA GLY A 368 13.57 44.64 2.26
C GLY A 368 14.34 45.06 3.51
N TYR A 369 13.62 45.43 4.57
CA TYR A 369 14.21 45.81 5.86
C TYR A 369 14.95 44.65 6.53
N LEU A 370 14.39 43.44 6.50
CA LEU A 370 15.02 42.24 7.07
C LEU A 370 16.31 41.87 6.34
N ILE A 371 16.32 41.95 5.00
CA ILE A 371 17.52 41.74 4.18
C ILE A 371 18.59 42.77 4.57
N ALA A 372 18.23 44.05 4.67
CA ALA A 372 19.16 45.11 5.05
C ALA A 372 19.78 44.89 6.45
N CYS A 373 18.94 44.57 7.44
CA CYS A 373 19.38 44.27 8.81
C CYS A 373 20.34 43.08 8.85
N ARG A 374 19.98 41.96 8.20
CA ARG A 374 20.81 40.75 8.24
C ARG A 374 22.12 40.91 7.46
N LEU A 375 22.13 41.66 6.36
CA LEU A 375 23.35 41.96 5.61
C LEU A 375 24.36 42.74 6.47
N ILE A 376 23.93 43.76 7.21
CA ILE A 376 24.82 44.52 8.10
C ILE A 376 25.30 43.65 9.27
N ASN A 377 24.38 42.94 9.94
CA ASN A 377 24.73 42.07 11.06
C ASN A 377 25.75 40.98 10.69
N GLN A 378 25.62 40.38 9.50
CA GLN A 378 26.56 39.35 9.04
C GLN A 378 27.87 39.90 8.48
N SER A 379 27.83 41.09 7.88
CA SER A 379 29.05 41.70 7.33
C SER A 379 29.94 42.33 8.40
N GLY A 380 29.39 42.65 9.58
CA GLY A 380 30.11 43.36 10.64
C GLY A 380 30.53 44.79 10.22
N LEU A 381 29.92 45.33 9.16
CA LEU A 381 30.23 46.64 8.63
C LEU A 381 29.54 47.73 9.46
N ASP A 382 30.25 48.84 9.69
CA ASP A 382 29.67 50.02 10.32
C ASP A 382 28.86 50.81 9.27
N PHE A 383 27.57 50.51 9.20
CA PHE A 383 26.61 51.19 8.32
C PHE A 383 25.22 51.18 8.97
N LYS A 384 24.57 52.35 9.02
CA LYS A 384 23.25 52.48 9.66
C LYS A 384 22.16 51.96 8.73
N VAL A 385 21.37 51.00 9.21
CA VAL A 385 20.18 50.52 8.50
C VAL A 385 19.03 51.54 8.69
N PRO A 386 18.30 51.92 7.63
CA PRO A 386 17.10 52.75 7.74
C PRO A 386 16.02 52.10 8.60
N ASN A 387 15.12 52.89 9.19
CA ASN A 387 14.00 52.32 9.98
C ASN A 387 13.02 51.58 9.06
N GLU A 388 12.32 50.58 9.59
CA GLU A 388 11.33 49.77 8.85
C GLU A 388 10.29 50.60 8.09
N ALA A 389 9.79 51.67 8.71
CA ALA A 389 8.83 52.60 8.10
C ALA A 389 9.34 53.30 6.82
N GLU A 390 10.67 53.39 6.63
CA GLU A 390 11.29 54.01 5.45
C GLU A 390 11.30 53.08 4.23
N PHE A 391 11.15 51.76 4.43
CA PHE A 391 11.02 50.78 3.35
C PHE A 391 9.60 50.72 2.77
N GLY A 392 8.58 51.15 3.53
CA GLY A 392 7.20 51.27 3.06
C GLY A 392 6.61 49.95 2.54
N ALA A 393 5.93 50.00 1.38
CA ALA A 393 5.18 48.87 0.83
C ALA A 393 5.91 48.08 -0.28
N SER A 394 7.17 48.37 -0.60
CA SER A 394 7.85 47.71 -1.74
C SER A 394 9.31 47.40 -1.47
N ILE A 395 9.76 46.22 -1.91
CA ILE A 395 11.16 45.80 -1.83
C ILE A 395 12.09 46.72 -2.64
N GLY A 396 11.57 47.46 -3.62
CA GLY A 396 12.35 48.40 -4.42
C GLY A 396 13.01 49.53 -3.60
N ARG A 397 12.50 49.82 -2.40
CA ARG A 397 13.13 50.78 -1.47
C ARG A 397 14.45 50.29 -0.87
N LEU A 398 14.81 49.03 -1.08
CA LEU A 398 16.13 48.49 -0.77
C LEU A 398 17.22 48.97 -1.75
N VAL A 399 16.85 49.42 -2.97
CA VAL A 399 17.82 49.83 -4.00
C VAL A 399 18.74 50.97 -3.53
N PRO A 400 18.22 52.10 -3.00
CA PRO A 400 19.07 53.21 -2.54
C PRO A 400 20.01 52.80 -1.39
N PHE A 401 19.58 51.88 -0.53
CA PHE A 401 20.40 51.36 0.56
C PHE A 401 21.59 50.56 0.02
N ILE A 402 21.36 49.66 -0.94
CA ILE A 402 22.42 48.85 -1.55
C ILE A 402 23.38 49.71 -2.38
N GLU A 403 22.88 50.73 -3.10
CA GLU A 403 23.74 51.67 -3.84
C GLU A 403 24.72 52.39 -2.91
N GLN A 404 24.23 52.89 -1.77
CA GLN A 404 25.07 53.56 -0.77
C GLN A 404 26.07 52.58 -0.13
N LEU A 405 25.63 51.36 0.15
CA LEU A 405 26.47 50.31 0.73
C LEU A 405 27.59 49.89 -0.23
N GLY A 406 27.25 49.67 -1.51
CA GLY A 406 28.21 49.32 -2.58
C GLY A 406 29.19 50.45 -2.89
N ALA A 407 28.74 51.71 -2.86
CA ALA A 407 29.62 52.87 -3.04
C ALA A 407 30.63 53.02 -1.90
N ARG A 408 30.23 52.72 -0.66
CA ARG A 408 31.11 52.82 0.51
C ARG A 408 32.07 51.63 0.62
N TYR A 409 31.65 50.45 0.17
CA TYR A 409 32.43 49.21 0.24
C TYR A 409 32.57 48.54 -1.14
N PRO A 410 33.29 49.16 -2.11
CA PRO A 410 33.33 48.68 -3.50
C PRO A 410 34.06 47.35 -3.70
N ARG A 411 34.87 46.93 -2.72
CA ARG A 411 35.55 45.63 -2.73
C ARG A 411 34.69 44.51 -2.12
N GLN A 412 33.62 44.85 -1.40
CA GLN A 412 32.73 43.87 -0.78
C GLN A 412 31.70 43.39 -1.80
N LYS A 413 31.49 42.08 -1.89
CA LYS A 413 30.40 41.48 -2.66
C LYS A 413 29.27 41.05 -1.74
N PHE A 414 28.06 41.51 -2.02
CA PHE A 414 26.86 41.14 -1.25
C PHE A 414 26.09 40.08 -2.03
N ILE A 415 25.94 38.90 -1.42
CA ILE A 415 25.24 37.75 -1.99
C ILE A 415 24.08 37.37 -1.08
N VAL A 416 22.90 37.19 -1.67
CA VAL A 416 21.69 36.76 -0.98
C VAL A 416 21.20 35.47 -1.64
N ILE A 417 21.21 34.40 -0.87
CA ILE A 417 20.69 33.09 -1.25
C ILE A 417 19.29 32.96 -0.66
N ILE A 418 18.29 32.71 -1.51
CA ILE A 418 16.91 32.49 -1.10
C ILE A 418 16.53 31.07 -1.52
N ASP A 419 16.41 30.19 -0.52
CA ASP A 419 15.98 28.80 -0.70
C ASP A 419 14.44 28.71 -0.62
N GLU A 420 13.87 27.72 -1.32
CA GLU A 420 12.42 27.51 -1.43
C GLU A 420 11.65 28.72 -2.00
N PHE A 421 12.24 29.44 -2.96
CA PHE A 421 11.63 30.63 -3.54
C PHE A 421 10.21 30.34 -4.06
N ASP A 422 10.01 29.22 -4.75
CA ASP A 422 8.73 28.82 -5.36
C ASP A 422 7.58 28.51 -4.38
N ASP A 423 7.82 28.54 -3.07
CA ASP A 423 6.79 28.45 -2.03
C ASP A 423 6.06 29.78 -1.78
N LEU A 424 6.49 30.88 -2.40
CA LEU A 424 5.75 32.15 -2.41
C LEU A 424 4.35 32.00 -3.00
N ASP A 425 3.43 32.86 -2.51
CA ASP A 425 2.09 32.98 -3.07
C ASP A 425 2.13 33.32 -4.57
N SER A 426 1.22 32.72 -5.35
CA SER A 426 1.15 32.93 -6.79
C SER A 426 1.09 34.40 -7.23
N SER A 427 0.56 35.29 -6.38
CA SER A 427 0.50 36.74 -6.61
C SER A 427 1.87 37.45 -6.68
N PHE A 428 2.94 36.82 -6.17
CA PHE A 428 4.32 37.30 -6.35
C PHE A 428 4.91 36.91 -7.71
N TYR A 429 4.26 35.98 -8.41
CA TYR A 429 4.70 35.45 -9.70
C TYR A 429 3.80 35.87 -10.85
N THR A 430 2.55 36.18 -10.58
CA THR A 430 1.55 36.51 -11.59
C THR A 430 0.96 37.91 -11.35
N GLY A 431 0.29 38.45 -12.36
CA GLY A 431 -0.33 39.77 -12.29
C GLY A 431 0.67 40.94 -12.22
N GLU A 432 0.16 42.13 -11.90
CA GLU A 432 0.95 43.36 -11.90
C GLU A 432 1.92 43.44 -10.71
N ARG A 433 1.52 42.88 -9.56
CA ARG A 433 2.35 42.79 -8.35
C ARG A 433 3.63 41.99 -8.63
N GLY A 434 3.50 40.78 -9.20
CA GLY A 434 4.66 39.95 -9.51
C GLY A 434 5.63 40.61 -10.49
N LYS A 435 5.12 41.32 -11.51
CA LYS A 435 5.98 42.10 -12.43
C LYS A 435 6.77 43.19 -11.70
N GLN A 436 6.13 43.93 -10.78
CA GLN A 436 6.80 44.97 -10.00
C GLN A 436 7.87 44.38 -9.07
N PHE A 437 7.57 43.25 -8.44
CA PHE A 437 8.50 42.53 -7.58
C PHE A 437 9.74 42.04 -8.33
N VAL A 438 9.57 41.37 -9.49
CA VAL A 438 10.68 40.88 -10.31
C VAL A 438 11.53 42.03 -10.87
N LYS A 439 10.90 43.15 -11.27
CA LYS A 439 11.63 44.35 -11.70
C LYS A 439 12.46 44.97 -10.57
N ALA A 440 11.96 44.96 -9.34
CA ALA A 440 12.72 45.43 -8.19
C ALA A 440 13.94 44.52 -7.92
N LEU A 441 13.78 43.19 -8.00
CA LEU A 441 14.89 42.24 -7.89
C LEU A 441 15.96 42.44 -8.97
N ARG A 442 15.54 42.67 -10.22
CA ARG A 442 16.45 43.03 -11.31
C ARG A 442 17.24 44.30 -10.99
N SER A 443 16.55 45.34 -10.52
CA SER A 443 17.17 46.62 -10.17
C SER A 443 18.20 46.44 -9.05
N LEU A 444 17.87 45.66 -8.02
CA LEU A 444 18.78 45.28 -6.93
C LEU A 444 20.03 44.54 -7.44
N SER A 445 19.86 43.65 -8.42
CA SER A 445 20.98 42.95 -9.06
C SER A 445 21.89 43.88 -9.87
N GLU A 446 21.34 44.92 -10.48
CA GLU A 446 22.11 45.89 -11.26
C GLU A 446 22.94 46.84 -10.37
N VAL A 447 22.47 47.14 -9.15
CA VAL A 447 23.19 47.99 -8.19
C VAL A 447 24.23 47.24 -7.33
N GLY A 448 24.37 45.93 -7.53
CA GLY A 448 25.47 45.13 -6.95
C GLY A 448 25.08 44.05 -5.94
N LEU A 449 23.78 43.78 -5.75
CA LEU A 449 23.30 42.68 -4.90
C LEU A 449 23.12 41.38 -5.73
N THR A 450 23.91 40.35 -5.46
CA THR A 450 23.82 39.09 -6.22
C THR A 450 22.80 38.15 -5.58
N PHE A 451 21.84 37.64 -6.37
CA PHE A 451 20.84 36.70 -5.89
C PHE A 451 21.07 35.29 -6.41
N PHE A 452 20.99 34.31 -5.51
CA PHE A 452 20.81 32.90 -5.86
C PHE A 452 19.45 32.44 -5.38
N PHE A 453 18.50 32.33 -6.32
CA PHE A 453 17.16 31.80 -6.05
C PHE A 453 17.13 30.32 -6.28
N VAL A 454 16.64 29.58 -5.30
CA VAL A 454 16.55 28.13 -5.37
C VAL A 454 15.14 27.65 -5.13
N GLY A 455 14.71 26.68 -5.93
CA GLY A 455 13.36 26.15 -5.84
C GLY A 455 13.18 24.82 -6.57
N SER A 456 11.94 24.36 -6.63
CA SER A 456 11.55 23.17 -7.39
C SER A 456 11.53 23.42 -8.91
N GLU A 457 11.02 22.46 -9.67
CA GLU A 457 10.83 22.56 -11.13
C GLU A 457 9.87 23.71 -11.51
N ARG A 458 9.06 24.22 -10.57
CA ARG A 458 8.18 25.39 -10.75
C ARG A 458 8.94 26.67 -11.12
N MET A 459 10.21 26.75 -10.74
CA MET A 459 11.09 27.87 -11.06
C MET A 459 11.26 28.08 -12.56
N GLU A 460 11.20 27.01 -13.36
CA GLU A 460 11.30 27.12 -14.82
C GLU A 460 10.11 27.89 -15.40
N ALA A 461 8.89 27.59 -14.93
CA ALA A 461 7.68 28.31 -15.34
C ALA A 461 7.71 29.79 -14.93
N ILE A 462 8.19 30.10 -13.72
CA ILE A 462 8.36 31.47 -13.23
C ILE A 462 9.36 32.23 -14.12
N TYR A 463 10.50 31.61 -14.44
CA TYR A 463 11.52 32.21 -15.28
C TYR A 463 11.01 32.46 -16.70
N GLN A 464 10.30 31.50 -17.31
CA GLN A 464 9.71 31.68 -18.64
C GLN A 464 8.67 32.80 -18.66
N HIS A 465 7.86 32.93 -17.61
CA HIS A 465 6.85 34.00 -17.51
C HIS A 465 7.48 35.41 -17.45
N HIS A 466 8.65 35.55 -16.81
CA HIS A 466 9.35 36.83 -16.62
C HIS A 466 10.66 36.96 -17.42
N GLN A 467 10.83 36.16 -18.48
CA GLN A 467 12.09 36.06 -19.22
C GLN A 467 12.59 37.41 -19.77
N ALA A 468 11.66 38.30 -20.17
CA ALA A 468 11.98 39.63 -20.67
C ALA A 468 12.64 40.54 -19.61
N ASP A 469 12.22 40.42 -18.35
CA ASP A 469 12.73 41.20 -17.24
C ASP A 469 14.01 40.59 -16.63
N LEU A 470 14.19 39.27 -16.74
CA LEU A 470 15.30 38.49 -16.13
C LEU A 470 16.39 38.05 -17.13
N ASN A 471 16.50 38.68 -18.30
CA ASN A 471 17.39 38.26 -19.39
C ASN A 471 18.90 38.17 -19.06
N LYS A 472 19.38 38.86 -18.00
CA LYS A 472 20.78 38.78 -17.52
C LYS A 472 21.03 37.62 -16.57
N TRP A 473 19.97 36.99 -16.06
CA TRP A 473 20.02 35.93 -15.08
C TRP A 473 20.19 34.60 -15.81
N THR A 474 21.00 33.71 -15.25
CA THR A 474 21.27 32.40 -15.86
C THR A 474 20.82 31.28 -14.95
N ASN A 475 20.48 30.15 -15.56
CA ASN A 475 19.90 29.01 -14.86
C ASN A 475 20.94 27.90 -14.67
N VAL A 476 20.89 27.23 -13.51
CA VAL A 476 21.63 26.02 -13.19
C VAL A 476 20.61 24.94 -12.85
N HIS A 477 20.46 23.96 -13.75
CA HIS A 477 19.61 22.81 -13.51
C HIS A 477 20.38 21.76 -12.70
N LEU A 478 19.79 21.28 -11.61
CA LEU A 478 20.35 20.22 -10.78
C LEU A 478 19.45 18.98 -10.86
N ASP A 479 19.98 17.91 -11.45
CA ASP A 479 19.31 16.62 -11.56
C ASP A 479 20.02 15.56 -10.70
N ARG A 480 19.62 14.30 -10.82
CA ARG A 480 20.30 13.13 -10.23
C ARG A 480 21.76 13.04 -10.69
N ILE A 481 22.57 12.25 -9.98
CA ILE A 481 23.96 12.02 -10.36
C ILE A 481 23.98 10.91 -11.42
N ASP A 482 24.27 11.27 -12.66
CA ASP A 482 24.34 10.31 -13.77
C ASP A 482 25.66 9.51 -13.78
N ILE A 483 26.73 10.10 -13.24
CA ILE A 483 28.07 9.51 -13.26
C ILE A 483 28.17 8.45 -12.15
N ARG A 484 28.13 7.17 -12.53
CA ARG A 484 28.20 6.03 -11.58
C ARG A 484 29.41 6.08 -10.64
N SER A 485 30.57 6.57 -11.08
CA SER A 485 31.76 6.71 -10.21
C SER A 485 31.58 7.74 -9.10
N GLU A 486 30.81 8.80 -9.33
CA GLU A 486 30.47 9.79 -8.31
C GLU A 486 29.47 9.25 -7.31
N CYS A 487 28.46 8.49 -7.77
CA CYS A 487 27.55 7.76 -6.89
C CYS A 487 28.30 6.75 -6.01
N ARG A 488 29.23 6.00 -6.60
CA ARG A 488 30.10 5.08 -5.85
C ARG A 488 30.94 5.81 -4.80
N SER A 489 31.47 6.98 -5.14
CA SER A 489 32.24 7.81 -4.20
C SER A 489 31.36 8.28 -3.02
N LEU A 490 30.11 8.66 -3.29
CA LEU A 490 29.14 9.03 -2.24
C LEU A 490 28.80 7.86 -1.30
N ILE A 491 28.81 6.62 -1.80
CA ILE A 491 28.56 5.42 -0.99
C ILE A 491 29.81 5.02 -0.19
N VAL A 492 30.97 4.91 -0.84
CA VAL A 492 32.15 4.25 -0.26
C VAL A 492 33.05 5.21 0.54
N ASN A 493 33.25 6.44 0.06
CA ASN A 493 34.23 7.35 0.69
C ASN A 493 33.89 7.73 2.14
N PRO A 494 32.62 7.93 2.54
CA PRO A 494 32.29 8.26 3.93
C PRO A 494 32.70 7.19 4.96
N VAL A 495 32.85 5.94 4.53
CA VAL A 495 33.19 4.80 5.40
C VAL A 495 34.47 4.10 4.93
N ILE A 496 35.32 4.81 4.19
CA ILE A 496 36.59 4.29 3.71
C ILE A 496 37.42 3.75 4.90
N ASP A 497 37.99 2.57 4.73
CA ASP A 497 38.74 1.83 5.76
C ASP A 497 37.94 1.43 7.03
N VAL A 498 36.63 1.64 7.04
CA VAL A 498 35.72 1.33 8.17
C VAL A 498 34.73 0.23 7.80
N ILE A 499 34.00 0.41 6.69
CA ILE A 499 33.03 -0.55 6.16
C ILE A 499 33.34 -0.79 4.69
N GLU A 500 33.44 -2.06 4.31
CA GLU A 500 33.66 -2.49 2.95
C GLU A 500 32.34 -2.92 2.30
N PHE A 501 32.06 -2.44 1.08
CA PHE A 501 30.92 -2.89 0.28
C PHE A 501 31.37 -3.84 -0.83
N SER A 502 30.59 -4.90 -1.12
CA SER A 502 30.73 -5.66 -2.36
C SER A 502 30.45 -4.78 -3.58
N ARG A 503 30.93 -5.17 -4.77
CA ARG A 503 30.68 -4.38 -5.99
C ARG A 503 29.20 -4.41 -6.35
N GLU A 504 28.61 -5.58 -6.20
CA GLU A 504 27.22 -5.89 -6.46
C GLU A 504 26.29 -5.11 -5.52
N ALA A 505 26.65 -4.97 -4.23
CA ALA A 505 25.92 -4.13 -3.28
C ALA A 505 25.93 -2.64 -3.69
N VAL A 506 27.09 -2.11 -4.10
CA VAL A 506 27.19 -0.72 -4.58
C VAL A 506 26.34 -0.52 -5.83
N ASP A 507 26.44 -1.42 -6.80
CA ASP A 507 25.67 -1.35 -8.04
C ASP A 507 24.16 -1.44 -7.77
N LEU A 508 23.74 -2.31 -6.85
CA LEU A 508 22.34 -2.43 -6.41
C LEU A 508 21.84 -1.12 -5.79
N ILE A 509 22.61 -0.50 -4.88
CA ILE A 509 22.22 0.77 -4.26
C ILE A 509 22.07 1.87 -5.31
N ILE A 510 23.03 1.97 -6.24
CA ILE A 510 23.03 2.98 -7.31
C ILE A 510 21.81 2.79 -8.22
N ASP A 511 21.57 1.56 -8.68
CA ASP A 511 20.49 1.25 -9.60
C ASP A 511 19.12 1.41 -8.93
N PHE A 512 18.96 0.96 -7.69
CA PHE A 512 17.71 1.09 -6.94
C PHE A 512 17.35 2.56 -6.65
N CYS A 513 18.34 3.37 -6.27
CA CYS A 513 18.15 4.78 -5.94
C CYS A 513 18.22 5.71 -7.17
N GLY A 514 18.53 5.18 -8.36
CA GLY A 514 18.59 5.93 -9.63
C GLY A 514 19.52 7.13 -9.58
N GLY A 515 20.66 7.05 -8.86
CA GLY A 515 21.63 8.14 -8.74
C GLY A 515 21.16 9.35 -7.90
N ASN A 516 20.03 9.25 -7.19
CA ASN A 516 19.53 10.36 -6.38
C ASN A 516 20.27 10.43 -5.02
N PRO A 517 20.95 11.55 -4.69
CA PRO A 517 21.77 11.65 -3.48
C PRO A 517 21.02 11.45 -2.16
N PHE A 518 19.75 11.90 -2.08
CA PHE A 518 18.94 11.73 -0.87
C PHE A 518 18.60 10.26 -0.62
N TYR A 519 18.14 9.55 -1.65
CA TYR A 519 17.78 8.14 -1.49
C TYR A 519 19.01 7.27 -1.24
N ILE A 520 20.15 7.56 -1.90
CA ILE A 520 21.41 6.84 -1.63
C ILE A 520 21.85 7.07 -0.18
N ASN A 521 21.89 8.31 0.30
CA ASN A 521 22.26 8.59 1.70
C ASN A 521 21.32 7.93 2.70
N ASN A 522 20.01 7.92 2.43
CA ASN A 522 19.03 7.24 3.31
C ASN A 522 19.25 5.73 3.32
N PHE A 523 19.48 5.13 2.15
CA PHE A 523 19.79 3.71 2.05
C PHE A 523 21.07 3.35 2.81
N CYS A 524 22.15 4.10 2.57
CA CYS A 524 23.44 3.88 3.23
C CYS A 524 23.35 4.12 4.74
N TYR A 525 22.52 5.06 5.19
CA TYR A 525 22.24 5.26 6.61
C TYR A 525 21.58 4.03 7.24
N GLN A 526 20.58 3.42 6.59
CA GLN A 526 19.94 2.18 7.08
C GLN A 526 20.92 1.01 7.12
N VAL A 527 21.78 0.88 6.10
CA VAL A 527 22.85 -0.13 6.08
C VAL A 527 23.83 0.11 7.22
N PHE A 528 24.26 1.36 7.43
CA PHE A 528 25.18 1.73 8.50
C PHE A 528 24.60 1.46 9.90
N GLU A 529 23.34 1.80 10.14
CA GLU A 529 22.64 1.54 11.41
C GLU A 529 22.63 0.04 11.72
N ARG A 530 22.41 -0.80 10.71
CA ARG A 530 22.47 -2.25 10.85
C ARG A 530 23.89 -2.76 11.10
N CYS A 531 24.88 -2.23 10.39
CA CYS A 531 26.29 -2.55 10.64
C CYS A 531 26.71 -2.21 12.08
N LEU A 532 26.23 -1.08 12.60
CA LEU A 532 26.46 -0.65 13.97
C LEU A 532 25.81 -1.60 14.99
N GLN A 533 24.58 -2.05 14.75
CA GLN A 533 23.86 -2.99 15.63
C GLN A 533 24.50 -4.39 15.64
N GLU A 534 24.96 -4.86 14.48
CA GLU A 534 25.53 -6.21 14.31
C GLU A 534 27.06 -6.25 14.48
N HIS A 535 27.72 -5.09 14.68
CA HIS A 535 29.19 -4.93 14.65
C HIS A 535 29.86 -5.54 13.41
N ARG A 536 29.23 -5.35 12.24
CA ARG A 536 29.72 -5.87 10.95
C ARG A 536 30.44 -4.78 10.16
N THR A 537 31.52 -5.16 9.48
CA THR A 537 32.36 -4.25 8.68
C THR A 537 32.36 -4.59 7.20
N PHE A 538 31.54 -5.54 6.76
CA PHE A 538 31.36 -5.92 5.37
C PHE A 538 29.87 -5.96 5.03
N VAL A 539 29.50 -5.34 3.92
CA VAL A 539 28.14 -5.28 3.39
C VAL A 539 28.09 -6.02 2.07
N ASP A 540 27.27 -7.06 2.03
CA ASP A 540 26.96 -7.81 0.82
C ASP A 540 25.55 -7.51 0.29
N ASP A 541 25.21 -8.19 -0.79
CA ASP A 541 23.97 -7.98 -1.53
C ASP A 541 22.75 -8.38 -0.68
N ASN A 542 22.86 -9.41 0.17
CA ASN A 542 21.77 -9.84 1.04
C ASN A 542 21.46 -8.76 2.08
N ASP A 543 22.50 -8.13 2.63
CA ASP A 543 22.35 -7.01 3.55
C ASP A 543 21.69 -5.81 2.87
N THR A 544 22.03 -5.54 1.61
CA THR A 544 21.34 -4.50 0.84
C THR A 544 19.88 -4.82 0.52
N ILE A 545 19.53 -6.05 0.17
CA ILE A 545 18.12 -6.46 -0.08
C ILE A 545 17.27 -6.31 1.19
N ALA A 546 17.82 -6.69 2.34
CA ALA A 546 17.16 -6.48 3.62
C ALA A 546 16.98 -4.98 3.94
N ALA A 547 18.03 -4.17 3.72
CA ALA A 547 17.95 -2.71 3.89
C ALA A 547 16.96 -2.06 2.91
N GLN A 548 16.86 -2.54 1.67
CA GLN A 548 15.88 -2.11 0.67
C GLN A 548 14.45 -2.32 1.19
N THR A 549 14.16 -3.51 1.72
CA THR A 549 12.84 -3.86 2.26
C THR A 549 12.47 -2.98 3.46
N GLN A 550 13.44 -2.75 4.37
CA GLN A 550 13.26 -1.86 5.52
C GLN A 550 13.03 -0.40 5.08
N LEU A 551 13.82 0.07 4.14
CA LEU A 551 13.72 1.42 3.59
C LEU A 551 12.35 1.67 2.94
N LEU A 552 11.86 0.73 2.12
CA LEU A 552 10.53 0.84 1.49
C LEU A 552 9.40 0.95 2.51
N ARG A 553 9.50 0.25 3.65
CA ARG A 553 8.51 0.33 4.74
C ARG A 553 8.61 1.64 5.53
N ALA A 554 9.82 2.19 5.67
CA ALA A 554 10.06 3.43 6.38
C ALA A 554 9.64 4.68 5.57
N LEU A 555 9.69 4.60 4.24
CA LEU A 555 9.35 5.73 3.37
C LEU A 555 7.82 5.94 3.27
N GLY A 556 7.38 7.16 3.60
CA GLY A 556 5.98 7.58 3.51
C GLY A 556 5.65 8.35 2.22
N PRO A 557 4.37 8.75 2.03
CA PRO A 557 3.95 9.53 0.87
C PRO A 557 4.66 10.88 0.75
N THR A 558 4.97 11.53 1.88
CA THR A 558 5.74 12.78 1.94
C THR A 558 7.14 12.62 1.34
N ASN A 559 7.65 11.39 1.25
CA ASN A 559 8.95 11.14 0.64
C ASN A 559 8.96 11.25 -0.87
N PHE A 560 7.79 11.11 -1.50
CA PHE A 560 7.62 11.04 -2.94
C PHE A 560 6.64 12.10 -3.48
N SER A 561 5.97 12.87 -2.61
CA SER A 561 4.85 13.73 -3.01
C SER A 561 5.17 14.74 -4.09
N HIS A 562 6.38 15.28 -4.06
CA HIS A 562 6.94 16.15 -5.10
C HIS A 562 6.85 15.57 -6.52
N PHE A 563 6.84 14.25 -6.71
CA PHE A 563 6.66 13.64 -8.04
C PHE A 563 5.28 13.90 -8.63
N TRP A 564 4.22 13.97 -7.83
CA TRP A 564 2.87 14.29 -8.33
C TRP A 564 2.40 15.72 -8.02
N GLU A 565 2.96 16.38 -6.99
CA GLU A 565 2.57 17.72 -6.51
C GLU A 565 3.27 18.90 -7.20
N ASP A 566 4.59 18.82 -7.42
CA ASP A 566 5.41 19.94 -7.88
C ASP A 566 5.30 20.17 -9.41
N ASN A 567 4.08 20.38 -9.90
CA ASN A 567 3.83 20.65 -11.31
C ASN A 567 4.29 22.07 -11.70
N PRO A 568 4.92 22.28 -12.86
CA PRO A 568 5.39 23.58 -13.34
C PRO A 568 4.23 24.45 -13.88
N LEU A 569 3.16 24.59 -13.06
CA LEU A 569 1.98 25.41 -13.34
C LEU A 569 1.87 26.51 -12.28
N LEU A 570 1.55 27.72 -12.72
CA LEU A 570 1.46 28.90 -11.86
C LEU A 570 0.04 29.11 -11.31
N ASP A 571 -0.99 28.69 -12.05
CA ASP A 571 -2.38 28.81 -11.62
C ASP A 571 -2.74 27.74 -10.56
N PRO A 572 -3.31 28.13 -9.40
CA PRO A 572 -3.64 27.19 -8.33
C PRO A 572 -4.69 26.13 -8.71
N LYS A 573 -5.65 26.47 -9.57
CA LYS A 573 -6.72 25.57 -10.01
C LYS A 573 -6.16 24.55 -10.98
N ASP A 574 -5.46 24.99 -12.02
CA ASP A 574 -4.83 24.09 -12.99
C ASP A 574 -3.83 23.13 -12.31
N ARG A 575 -3.13 23.62 -11.28
CA ARG A 575 -2.24 22.80 -10.48
C ARG A 575 -3.00 21.70 -9.74
N THR A 576 -4.15 22.02 -9.14
CA THR A 576 -4.96 21.02 -8.41
C THR A 576 -5.47 19.93 -9.35
N ASP A 577 -5.94 20.30 -10.53
CA ASP A 577 -6.35 19.38 -11.59
C ASP A 577 -5.17 18.49 -12.04
N ALA A 578 -4.01 19.09 -12.31
CA ALA A 578 -2.81 18.36 -12.74
C ALA A 578 -2.31 17.36 -11.68
N VAL A 579 -2.37 17.72 -10.39
CA VAL A 579 -2.03 16.81 -9.28
C VAL A 579 -2.94 15.60 -9.28
N ALA A 580 -4.26 15.81 -9.36
CA ALA A 580 -5.22 14.72 -9.36
C ALA A 580 -5.04 13.79 -10.58
N GLN A 581 -4.85 14.37 -11.77
CA GLN A 581 -4.58 13.62 -13.00
C GLN A 581 -3.27 12.81 -12.91
N ASN A 582 -2.20 13.37 -12.33
CA ASN A 582 -0.96 12.63 -12.11
C ASN A 582 -1.17 11.45 -11.14
N CYS A 583 -1.97 11.63 -10.07
CA CYS A 583 -2.26 10.58 -9.10
C CYS A 583 -2.98 9.38 -9.72
N VAL A 584 -3.98 9.61 -10.58
CA VAL A 584 -4.68 8.51 -11.26
C VAL A 584 -3.78 7.82 -12.30
N ALA A 585 -3.01 8.57 -13.08
CA ALA A 585 -2.07 8.01 -14.05
C ALA A 585 -0.99 7.15 -13.38
N LEU A 586 -0.36 7.66 -12.31
CA LEU A 586 0.65 6.91 -11.54
C LEU A 586 0.05 5.66 -10.89
N THR A 587 -1.22 5.71 -10.47
CA THR A 587 -1.91 4.53 -9.92
C THR A 587 -2.14 3.48 -11.01
N CYS A 588 -2.56 3.88 -12.20
CA CYS A 588 -2.72 2.97 -13.34
C CYS A 588 -1.40 2.31 -13.74
N ILE A 589 -0.33 3.12 -13.86
CA ILE A 589 1.02 2.63 -14.16
C ILE A 589 1.52 1.66 -13.08
N ALA A 590 1.23 1.93 -11.80
CA ALA A 590 1.63 1.06 -10.69
C ALA A 590 0.95 -0.30 -10.73
N VAL A 591 -0.35 -0.35 -11.08
CA VAL A 591 -1.10 -1.62 -11.20
C VAL A 591 -0.57 -2.47 -12.37
N LEU A 592 -0.09 -1.84 -13.45
CA LEU A 592 0.59 -2.53 -14.56
C LEU A 592 2.05 -2.93 -14.26
N GLY A 593 2.50 -2.83 -13.01
CA GLY A 593 3.88 -3.20 -12.62
C GLY A 593 4.92 -2.11 -12.88
N GLY A 594 4.49 -0.85 -13.06
CA GLY A 594 5.38 0.30 -13.18
C GLY A 594 5.84 0.64 -14.59
N SER A 595 5.23 0.03 -15.61
CA SER A 595 5.47 0.32 -17.02
C SER A 595 4.25 0.03 -17.89
N TYR A 596 4.15 0.66 -19.05
CA TYR A 596 3.09 0.44 -20.03
C TYR A 596 3.61 0.65 -21.46
N GLU A 597 2.95 0.07 -22.46
CA GLU A 597 3.32 0.22 -23.88
C GLU A 597 2.39 1.21 -24.60
N ASP A 598 1.08 1.10 -24.34
CA ASP A 598 0.05 1.95 -24.93
C ASP A 598 -0.77 2.67 -23.84
N LEU A 599 -1.19 3.91 -24.12
CA LEU A 599 -2.09 4.66 -23.25
C LEU A 599 -3.43 3.95 -23.05
N GLU A 600 -3.85 3.11 -24.01
CA GLU A 600 -5.09 2.34 -23.89
C GLU A 600 -5.02 1.32 -22.74
N GLU A 601 -3.83 0.76 -22.43
CA GLU A 601 -3.64 -0.12 -21.26
C GLU A 601 -3.94 0.62 -19.95
N LEU A 602 -3.56 1.90 -19.86
CA LEU A 602 -3.85 2.73 -18.69
C LEU A 602 -5.33 3.05 -18.57
N TYR A 603 -6.04 3.18 -19.70
CA TYR A 603 -7.47 3.39 -19.69
C TYR A 603 -8.21 2.15 -19.21
N ASP A 604 -7.85 0.98 -19.75
CA ASP A 604 -8.47 -0.31 -19.44
C ASP A 604 -8.20 -0.76 -18.00
N VAL A 605 -7.00 -0.51 -17.46
CA VAL A 605 -6.65 -0.92 -16.09
C VAL A 605 -7.54 -0.23 -15.05
N GLN A 606 -8.17 0.92 -15.36
CA GLN A 606 -9.13 1.57 -14.48
C GLN A 606 -10.34 0.68 -14.15
N ASP A 607 -10.66 -0.34 -14.95
CA ASP A 607 -11.69 -1.34 -14.65
C ASP A 607 -11.35 -2.21 -13.42
N SER A 608 -10.06 -2.42 -13.18
CA SER A 608 -9.58 -3.18 -12.01
C SER A 608 -9.56 -2.33 -10.73
N LEU A 609 -9.68 -1.01 -10.86
CA LEU A 609 -9.74 -0.08 -9.74
C LEU A 609 -11.18 0.01 -9.23
N GLN A 610 -11.35 0.20 -7.92
CA GLN A 610 -12.67 0.39 -7.28
C GLN A 610 -13.27 1.78 -7.58
N LEU A 611 -13.29 2.19 -8.85
CA LEU A 611 -13.81 3.47 -9.34
C LEU A 611 -15.21 3.27 -9.92
N SER A 612 -16.14 4.16 -9.58
CA SER A 612 -17.40 4.24 -10.32
C SER A 612 -17.17 4.73 -11.75
N SER A 613 -18.10 4.45 -12.68
CA SER A 613 -18.00 4.90 -14.08
C SER A 613 -17.85 6.42 -14.22
N ALA A 614 -18.42 7.18 -13.29
CA ALA A 614 -18.33 8.64 -13.24
C ALA A 614 -17.00 9.17 -12.66
N GLN A 615 -16.24 8.33 -11.96
CA GLN A 615 -14.95 8.67 -11.35
C GLN A 615 -13.78 8.21 -12.23
N ARG A 616 -14.03 7.66 -13.41
CA ARG A 616 -12.97 7.28 -14.35
C ARG A 616 -12.39 8.52 -15.02
N SER A 617 -11.06 8.56 -15.10
CA SER A 617 -10.36 9.59 -15.86
C SER A 617 -10.55 9.40 -17.36
N THR A 618 -10.53 10.50 -18.11
CA THR A 618 -10.63 10.46 -19.57
C THR A 618 -9.28 10.09 -20.19
N ARG A 619 -9.29 9.68 -21.46
CA ARG A 619 -8.05 9.44 -22.23
C ARG A 619 -7.19 10.71 -22.33
N ASP A 620 -7.84 11.88 -22.42
CA ASP A 620 -7.13 13.16 -22.46
C ASP A 620 -6.45 13.47 -21.13
N ASP A 621 -7.12 13.25 -19.99
CA ASP A 621 -6.53 13.43 -18.66
C ASP A 621 -5.28 12.55 -18.47
N LEU A 622 -5.36 11.27 -18.86
CA LEU A 622 -4.24 10.33 -18.76
C LEU A 622 -3.09 10.72 -19.69
N ARG A 623 -3.39 11.14 -20.92
CA ARG A 623 -2.40 11.60 -21.88
C ARG A 623 -1.68 12.86 -21.39
N GLU A 624 -2.42 13.82 -20.86
CA GLU A 624 -1.84 15.06 -20.33
C GLU A 624 -0.96 14.78 -19.10
N ALA A 625 -1.42 13.93 -18.19
CA ALA A 625 -0.63 13.47 -17.06
C ALA A 625 0.66 12.78 -17.49
N CYS A 626 0.59 11.82 -18.42
CA CYS A 626 1.77 11.11 -18.89
C CYS A 626 2.77 12.06 -19.57
N ASN A 627 2.29 13.00 -20.39
CA ASN A 627 3.14 14.02 -21.01
C ASN A 627 3.86 14.90 -19.98
N ARG A 628 3.16 15.31 -18.91
CA ARG A 628 3.78 16.07 -17.81
C ARG A 628 4.79 15.24 -17.01
N LEU A 629 4.49 13.96 -16.75
CA LEU A 629 5.42 13.05 -16.07
C LEU A 629 6.67 12.77 -16.92
N MET A 630 6.53 12.73 -18.25
CA MET A 630 7.65 12.60 -19.20
C MET A 630 8.50 13.86 -19.28
N SER A 631 7.89 15.05 -19.38
CA SER A 631 8.65 16.31 -19.43
C SER A 631 9.50 16.52 -18.17
N ARG A 632 9.00 16.04 -17.04
CA ARG A 632 9.70 16.02 -15.73
C ARG A 632 10.61 14.81 -15.54
N ARG A 633 10.81 13.94 -16.55
CA ARG A 633 11.65 12.73 -16.47
C ARG A 633 11.29 11.76 -15.33
N ILE A 634 10.05 11.80 -14.86
CA ILE A 634 9.50 10.82 -13.90
C ILE A 634 9.14 9.54 -14.66
N LEU A 635 8.66 9.71 -15.89
CA LEU A 635 8.43 8.66 -16.87
C LEU A 635 9.45 8.77 -18.00
N THR A 636 10.01 7.65 -18.43
CA THR A 636 11.02 7.58 -19.50
C THR A 636 10.66 6.50 -20.50
N LEU A 637 10.88 6.78 -21.79
CA LEU A 637 10.73 5.80 -22.86
C LEU A 637 12.01 4.96 -22.99
N LYS A 638 11.90 3.63 -22.93
CA LYS A 638 13.01 2.70 -23.21
C LYS A 638 13.00 2.24 -24.67
N ASP A 639 14.13 1.70 -25.12
CA ASP A 639 14.41 1.31 -26.53
C ASP A 639 13.37 0.37 -27.15
N GLU A 640 12.58 -0.35 -26.34
CA GLU A 640 11.50 -1.25 -26.78
C GLU A 640 10.15 -0.54 -27.02
N GLY A 641 10.09 0.80 -26.94
CA GLY A 641 8.85 1.57 -27.05
C GLY A 641 7.99 1.58 -25.79
N ARG A 642 8.51 1.03 -24.68
CA ARG A 642 7.81 0.94 -23.39
C ARG A 642 8.11 2.14 -22.50
N PHE A 643 7.08 2.72 -21.91
CA PHE A 643 7.17 3.77 -20.92
C PHE A 643 7.37 3.18 -19.52
N VAL A 644 8.40 3.64 -18.81
CA VAL A 644 8.79 3.10 -17.49
C VAL A 644 9.04 4.22 -16.51
N LEU A 645 8.60 4.05 -15.26
CA LEU A 645 8.95 4.95 -14.16
C LEU A 645 10.47 4.97 -13.97
N SER A 646 11.06 6.17 -14.03
CA SER A 646 12.52 6.33 -14.11
C SER A 646 13.26 5.99 -12.82
N LEU A 647 12.56 6.01 -11.68
CA LEU A 647 13.15 5.80 -10.35
C LEU A 647 12.65 4.47 -9.75
N PRO A 648 13.49 3.43 -9.66
CA PRO A 648 13.05 2.11 -9.19
C PRO A 648 12.48 2.08 -7.78
N ILE A 649 13.12 2.78 -6.82
CA ILE A 649 12.60 2.90 -5.44
C ILE A 649 11.18 3.52 -5.40
N PHE A 650 10.89 4.47 -6.28
CA PHE A 650 9.56 5.08 -6.37
C PHE A 650 8.55 4.12 -7.02
N ARG A 651 8.97 3.41 -8.07
CA ARG A 651 8.16 2.39 -8.73
C ARG A 651 7.71 1.30 -7.76
N GLU A 652 8.64 0.72 -7.00
CA GLU A 652 8.32 -0.33 -6.02
C GLU A 652 7.43 0.17 -4.89
N TRP A 653 7.66 1.40 -4.42
CA TRP A 653 6.81 2.03 -3.40
C TRP A 653 5.37 2.24 -3.91
N LEU A 654 5.21 2.70 -5.16
CA LEU A 654 3.90 2.90 -5.78
C LEU A 654 3.13 1.59 -5.91
N MET A 655 3.77 0.50 -6.31
CA MET A 655 3.11 -0.80 -6.44
C MET A 655 2.45 -1.25 -5.12
N GLN A 656 3.02 -0.89 -3.96
CA GLN A 656 2.48 -1.23 -2.65
C GLN A 656 1.47 -0.20 -2.13
N ASN A 657 1.56 1.06 -2.54
CA ASN A 657 0.85 2.17 -1.88
C ASN A 657 -0.10 2.98 -2.77
N ALA A 658 0.04 2.96 -4.10
CA ALA A 658 -0.65 3.88 -5.01
C ALA A 658 -2.18 3.84 -4.87
N VAL A 659 -2.77 2.64 -4.87
CA VAL A 659 -4.23 2.46 -4.72
C VAL A 659 -4.73 3.00 -3.37
N SER A 660 -3.95 2.86 -2.29
CA SER A 660 -4.36 3.31 -0.95
C SER A 660 -4.08 4.78 -0.66
N LYS A 661 -3.10 5.39 -1.34
CA LYS A 661 -2.59 6.74 -1.04
C LYS A 661 -2.87 7.78 -2.12
N LEU A 662 -2.73 7.42 -3.40
CA LEU A 662 -2.87 8.34 -4.53
C LEU A 662 -4.30 8.33 -5.09
N LEU A 663 -4.91 7.15 -5.23
CA LEU A 663 -6.28 7.03 -5.76
C LEU A 663 -7.33 7.86 -4.98
N PRO A 664 -7.29 7.96 -3.63
CA PRO A 664 -8.22 8.81 -2.89
C PRO A 664 -8.14 10.30 -3.24
N ILE A 665 -6.96 10.79 -3.65
CA ILE A 665 -6.77 12.19 -4.07
C ILE A 665 -7.55 12.46 -5.36
N TRP A 666 -7.49 11.53 -6.31
CA TRP A 666 -8.27 11.61 -7.55
C TRP A 666 -9.78 11.51 -7.27
N ILE A 667 -10.20 10.56 -6.43
CA ILE A 667 -11.62 10.37 -6.07
C ILE A 667 -12.18 11.67 -5.48
N ALA A 668 -11.52 12.23 -4.47
CA ALA A 668 -11.95 13.47 -3.83
C ALA A 668 -12.03 14.64 -4.82
N HIS A 669 -11.05 14.77 -5.72
CA HIS A 669 -11.05 15.79 -6.75
C HIS A 669 -12.20 15.59 -7.76
N SER A 670 -12.43 14.36 -8.22
CA SER A 670 -13.49 14.04 -9.18
C SER A 670 -14.89 14.30 -8.61
N ASP A 671 -15.11 13.97 -7.34
CA ASP A 671 -16.36 14.23 -6.63
C ASP A 671 -16.59 15.73 -6.41
N GLN A 672 -15.52 16.49 -6.12
CA GLN A 672 -15.57 17.96 -6.02
C GLN A 672 -15.90 18.62 -7.37
N LYS A 673 -15.19 18.25 -8.45
CA LYS A 673 -15.42 18.81 -9.80
C LYS A 673 -16.84 18.51 -10.30
N ARG A 674 -17.37 17.33 -9.95
CA ARG A 674 -18.77 16.97 -10.24
C ARG A 674 -19.76 17.81 -9.44
N SER A 675 -19.45 18.10 -8.18
CA SER A 675 -20.28 18.98 -7.33
C SER A 675 -20.29 20.42 -7.86
N GLU A 676 -19.22 20.88 -8.49
CA GLU A 676 -19.13 22.19 -9.15
C GLU A 676 -19.91 22.24 -10.48
N VAL A 677 -19.77 21.21 -11.33
CA VAL A 677 -20.50 21.12 -12.62
C VAL A 677 -22.01 20.91 -12.41
N GLY A 678 -22.41 20.14 -11.38
CA GLY A 678 -23.81 19.96 -11.00
C GLY A 678 -24.48 21.25 -10.47
N VAL A 679 -23.69 22.17 -9.90
CA VAL A 679 -24.16 23.50 -9.50
C VAL A 679 -24.26 24.42 -10.73
N GLN A 680 -23.30 24.38 -11.65
CA GLN A 680 -23.34 25.19 -12.88
C GLN A 680 -24.50 24.85 -13.84
N ALA A 681 -24.97 23.60 -13.86
CA ALA A 681 -26.13 23.20 -14.67
C ALA A 681 -27.48 23.67 -14.10
N SER A 682 -27.54 24.06 -12.82
CA SER A 682 -28.75 24.60 -12.17
C SER A 682 -28.73 26.12 -11.99
N SER A 683 -27.58 26.78 -12.23
CA SER A 683 -27.41 28.22 -12.14
C SER A 683 -27.25 28.88 -13.52
N SER A 684 -28.29 28.86 -14.34
CA SER A 684 -28.43 29.81 -15.47
C SER A 684 -29.07 31.11 -14.99
N VAL A 685 -28.48 31.74 -13.98
CA VAL A 685 -28.74 33.14 -13.63
C VAL A 685 -27.39 33.78 -13.36
N SER A 686 -27.11 34.83 -14.13
CA SER A 686 -25.88 35.60 -14.16
C SER A 686 -25.27 35.88 -12.78
N GLU A 687 -24.09 35.35 -12.50
CA GLU A 687 -23.23 35.90 -11.45
C GLU A 687 -22.47 37.10 -12.02
N ILE A 688 -22.96 38.29 -11.70
CA ILE A 688 -22.18 39.53 -11.72
C ILE A 688 -21.21 39.44 -10.52
N PRO A 689 -19.91 39.74 -10.66
CA PRO A 689 -19.01 39.83 -9.51
C PRO A 689 -19.42 41.03 -8.65
N LEU A 690 -20.11 40.77 -7.54
CA LEU A 690 -20.54 41.81 -6.62
C LEU A 690 -19.46 42.11 -5.58
N GLU A 691 -19.20 43.41 -5.48
CA GLU A 691 -18.21 44.10 -4.68
C GLU A 691 -18.27 43.76 -3.18
N LEU A 692 -17.11 43.95 -2.55
CA LEU A 692 -16.83 43.83 -1.12
C LEU A 692 -17.82 44.64 -0.27
N SER A 693 -18.89 44.00 0.20
CA SER A 693 -19.54 44.42 1.45
C SER A 693 -18.86 43.71 2.63
N PRO A 694 -18.64 44.39 3.77
CA PRO A 694 -18.11 43.76 4.97
C PRO A 694 -19.10 42.69 5.46
N PHE A 695 -18.61 41.47 5.66
CA PHE A 695 -19.41 40.37 6.19
C PHE A 695 -19.86 40.69 7.62
N VAL A 696 -21.10 40.34 7.97
CA VAL A 696 -21.79 40.73 9.23
C VAL A 696 -20.98 40.36 10.48
N ILE A 697 -20.29 39.21 10.45
CA ILE A 697 -19.48 38.73 11.56
C ILE A 697 -18.02 39.18 11.39
N PRO A 698 -17.41 39.83 12.40
CA PRO A 698 -16.00 40.21 12.37
C PRO A 698 -15.07 39.02 12.09
N GLU A 699 -13.98 39.27 11.36
CA GLU A 699 -13.05 38.21 10.98
C GLU A 699 -12.34 37.59 12.19
N ASP A 700 -12.01 38.38 13.21
CA ASP A 700 -11.40 37.91 14.47
C ASP A 700 -12.28 36.87 15.19
N ASP A 701 -13.60 37.09 15.19
CA ASP A 701 -14.58 36.19 15.79
C ASP A 701 -14.67 34.86 15.01
N LEU A 702 -14.57 34.92 13.68
CA LEU A 702 -14.50 33.72 12.83
C LEU A 702 -13.20 32.93 13.04
N ILE A 703 -12.07 33.62 13.18
CA ILE A 703 -10.76 33.01 13.45
C ILE A 703 -10.77 32.30 14.82
N ALA A 704 -11.31 32.95 15.86
CA ALA A 704 -11.38 32.38 17.21
C ALA A 704 -12.18 31.07 17.26
N VAL A 705 -13.26 30.97 16.47
CA VAL A 705 -14.05 29.75 16.30
C VAL A 705 -13.29 28.72 15.45
N SER A 706 -12.73 29.13 14.31
CA SER A 706 -11.98 28.27 13.38
C SER A 706 -10.82 27.52 14.05
N GLN A 707 -10.07 28.18 14.94
CA GLN A 707 -8.93 27.57 15.66
C GLN A 707 -9.33 26.39 16.54
N ARG A 708 -10.60 26.28 16.94
CA ARG A 708 -11.10 25.22 17.82
C ARG A 708 -11.70 24.04 17.06
N LEU A 709 -11.87 24.16 15.74
CA LEU A 709 -12.63 23.21 14.92
C LEU A 709 -11.72 22.43 13.98
N VAL A 710 -11.21 21.29 14.47
CA VAL A 710 -10.48 20.30 13.66
C VAL A 710 -11.34 19.04 13.54
N PHE A 711 -11.96 18.85 12.39
CA PHE A 711 -12.91 17.76 12.14
C PHE A 711 -12.40 16.84 11.03
N CYS A 712 -12.36 15.54 11.29
CA CYS A 712 -11.80 14.48 10.44
C CYS A 712 -10.37 14.79 9.96
N GLY A 713 -9.54 15.38 10.83
CA GLY A 713 -8.16 15.75 10.51
C GLY A 713 -8.00 17.02 9.67
N ARG A 714 -9.10 17.69 9.28
CA ARG A 714 -9.08 18.97 8.56
C ARG A 714 -9.52 20.10 9.48
N GLN A 715 -8.73 21.17 9.52
CA GLN A 715 -9.15 22.41 10.19
C GLN A 715 -10.24 23.11 9.36
N LYS A 716 -11.31 23.55 10.03
CA LYS A 716 -12.38 24.34 9.41
C LYS A 716 -11.92 25.79 9.37
N ASP A 717 -11.54 26.27 8.19
CA ASP A 717 -11.02 27.63 8.02
C ASP A 717 -12.14 28.68 8.02
N VAL A 718 -11.75 29.96 8.00
CA VAL A 718 -12.69 31.09 7.99
C VAL A 718 -13.58 31.05 6.74
N ALA A 719 -13.07 30.53 5.60
CA ALA A 719 -13.82 30.45 4.36
C ALA A 719 -14.93 29.38 4.43
N ASP A 720 -14.63 28.22 5.01
CA ASP A 720 -15.58 27.14 5.28
C ASP A 720 -16.73 27.63 6.19
N ILE A 721 -16.40 28.35 7.26
CA ILE A 721 -17.40 28.92 8.19
C ILE A 721 -18.21 30.02 7.50
N ARG A 722 -17.57 30.93 6.76
CA ARG A 722 -18.24 32.01 6.02
C ARG A 722 -19.16 31.46 4.94
N SER A 723 -18.74 30.40 4.23
CA SER A 723 -19.56 29.71 3.25
C SER A 723 -20.78 29.05 3.90
N TRP A 724 -20.60 28.42 5.07
CA TRP A 724 -21.71 27.84 5.82
C TRP A 724 -22.71 28.90 6.29
N LEU A 725 -22.22 30.01 6.86
CA LEU A 725 -23.05 31.13 7.33
C LEU A 725 -23.80 31.84 6.20
N ARG A 726 -23.23 31.95 5.00
CA ARG A 726 -23.91 32.57 3.84
C ARG A 726 -25.13 31.80 3.34
N GLN A 727 -25.36 30.58 3.83
CA GLN A 727 -26.56 29.80 3.51
C GLN A 727 -27.81 30.28 4.28
N PHE A 728 -27.63 31.16 5.28
CA PHE A 728 -28.71 31.79 6.02
C PHE A 728 -29.14 33.09 5.31
N ASP A 729 -30.45 33.25 5.11
CA ASP A 729 -31.03 34.20 4.13
C ASP A 729 -30.90 35.69 4.51
N ASP A 730 -30.55 36.00 5.76
CA ASP A 730 -30.46 37.38 6.28
C ASP A 730 -29.43 37.49 7.42
N ASP A 731 -28.96 38.72 7.67
CA ASP A 731 -27.93 39.04 8.66
C ASP A 731 -28.30 38.60 10.09
N THR A 732 -29.58 38.68 10.47
CA THR A 732 -30.06 38.24 11.80
C THR A 732 -29.97 36.72 11.93
N ARG A 733 -30.32 35.96 10.89
CA ARG A 733 -30.13 34.51 10.87
C ARG A 733 -28.65 34.11 10.88
N ILE A 734 -27.79 34.87 10.20
CA ILE A 734 -26.33 34.67 10.21
C ILE A 734 -25.78 34.83 11.63
N GLU A 735 -26.17 35.89 12.34
CA GLU A 735 -25.75 36.13 13.73
C GLU A 735 -26.20 35.00 14.67
N VAL A 736 -27.47 34.58 14.58
CA VAL A 736 -28.00 33.46 15.39
C VAL A 736 -27.23 32.17 15.11
N ALA A 737 -26.99 31.84 13.83
CA ALA A 737 -26.23 30.66 13.44
C ALA A 737 -24.78 30.71 13.95
N PHE A 738 -24.15 31.88 13.89
CA PHE A 738 -22.81 32.11 14.40
C PHE A 738 -22.73 31.93 15.92
N LEU A 739 -23.69 32.45 16.68
CA LEU A 739 -23.75 32.27 18.15
C LEU A 739 -23.89 30.80 18.55
N LEU A 740 -24.71 30.03 17.81
CA LEU A 740 -24.84 28.59 18.00
C LEU A 740 -23.53 27.84 17.69
N LEU A 741 -22.86 28.20 16.59
CA LEU A 741 -21.57 27.62 16.22
C LEU A 741 -20.49 27.97 17.24
N LYS A 742 -20.43 29.22 17.70
CA LYS A 742 -19.51 29.68 18.74
C LYS A 742 -19.68 28.87 20.01
N ARG A 743 -20.93 28.66 20.45
CA ARG A 743 -21.21 27.83 21.63
C ARG A 743 -20.77 26.37 21.42
N LEU A 744 -21.07 25.79 20.26
CA LEU A 744 -20.61 24.45 19.93
C LEU A 744 -19.08 24.37 19.99
N ALA A 745 -18.35 25.31 19.38
CA ALA A 745 -16.89 25.34 19.39
C ALA A 745 -16.28 25.56 20.78
N GLU A 746 -16.95 26.32 21.66
CA GLU A 746 -16.46 26.64 23.00
C GLU A 746 -16.69 25.53 24.03
N ARG A 747 -17.84 24.85 23.98
CA ARG A 747 -18.30 23.94 25.05
C ARG A 747 -18.69 22.54 24.56
N GLY A 748 -19.03 22.41 23.28
CA GLY A 748 -19.62 21.19 22.73
C GLY A 748 -18.75 20.43 21.71
N PHE A 749 -17.59 20.98 21.33
CA PHE A 749 -16.66 20.35 20.41
C PHE A 749 -15.59 19.57 21.17
N PHE A 750 -15.63 18.25 21.08
CA PHE A 750 -14.70 17.36 21.76
C PHE A 750 -13.59 16.92 20.78
N ASN A 751 -12.40 17.48 20.99
CA ASN A 751 -11.21 17.12 20.21
C ASN A 751 -10.70 15.70 20.56
N GLU A 752 -9.71 15.22 19.79
CA GLU A 752 -9.13 13.88 19.97
C GLU A 752 -8.56 13.67 21.38
N GLY A 753 -7.92 14.70 21.96
CA GLY A 753 -7.39 14.64 23.33
C GLY A 753 -8.49 14.47 24.39
N ALA A 754 -9.60 15.20 24.27
CA ALA A 754 -10.74 15.10 25.18
C ALA A 754 -11.42 13.72 25.08
N ARG A 755 -11.54 13.17 23.86
CA ARG A 755 -12.02 11.80 23.64
C ARG A 755 -11.07 10.77 24.26
N GLY A 756 -9.76 10.95 24.11
CA GLY A 756 -8.74 10.10 24.73
C GLY A 756 -8.85 10.08 26.26
N LEU A 757 -8.99 11.26 26.89
CA LEU A 757 -9.19 11.37 28.34
C LEU A 757 -10.48 10.67 28.79
N ALA A 758 -11.58 10.84 28.06
CA ALA A 758 -12.85 10.19 28.39
C ALA A 758 -12.77 8.66 28.24
N THR A 759 -12.00 8.17 27.27
CA THR A 759 -11.75 6.73 27.08
C THR A 759 -10.92 6.15 28.23
N ALA A 760 -9.88 6.87 28.69
CA ALA A 760 -9.10 6.47 29.87
C ALA A 760 -9.97 6.45 31.14
N LYS A 761 -10.86 7.44 31.30
CA LYS A 761 -11.83 7.48 32.42
C LYS A 761 -12.79 6.29 32.39
N LEU A 762 -13.28 5.90 31.21
CA LEU A 762 -14.10 4.69 31.06
C LEU A 762 -13.34 3.42 31.47
N GLU A 763 -12.06 3.31 31.11
CA GLU A 763 -11.22 2.19 31.54
C GLU A 763 -11.13 2.12 33.08
N GLU A 764 -10.85 3.25 33.72
CA GLU A 764 -10.78 3.36 35.19
C GLU A 764 -12.12 2.98 35.83
N MET A 765 -13.25 3.45 35.28
CA MET A 765 -14.59 3.10 35.75
C MET A 765 -14.87 1.60 35.65
N ILE A 766 -14.45 0.94 34.57
CA ILE A 766 -14.60 -0.52 34.41
C ILE A 766 -13.76 -1.26 35.47
N ARG A 767 -12.52 -0.82 35.69
CA ARG A 767 -11.63 -1.41 36.71
C ARG A 767 -12.16 -1.20 38.12
N ALA A 768 -12.65 0.00 38.43
CA ALA A 768 -13.26 0.32 39.72
C ALA A 768 -14.51 -0.54 39.95
N ARG A 769 -15.38 -0.67 38.94
CA ARG A 769 -16.59 -1.49 39.04
C ARG A 769 -16.29 -2.96 39.29
N ARG A 770 -15.17 -3.48 38.76
CA ARG A 770 -14.74 -4.85 39.08
C ARG A 770 -14.50 -5.06 40.57
N LEU A 771 -14.03 -4.06 41.31
CA LEU A 771 -13.79 -4.16 42.75
C LEU A 771 -15.09 -4.26 43.57
N GLU A 772 -16.23 -3.95 42.96
CA GLU A 772 -17.55 -4.00 43.59
C GLU A 772 -18.36 -5.25 43.20
N VAL A 773 -17.94 -5.98 42.16
CA VAL A 773 -18.73 -7.04 41.52
C VAL A 773 -17.93 -8.35 41.44
N GLY A 774 -18.55 -9.44 41.87
CA GLY A 774 -17.95 -10.77 41.80
C GLY A 774 -16.78 -11.00 42.74
N ASP A 775 -15.80 -11.79 42.30
CA ASP A 775 -14.62 -12.15 43.09
C ASP A 775 -13.63 -10.98 43.24
N LYS A 776 -13.95 -9.80 42.69
CA LYS A 776 -13.15 -8.56 42.76
C LYS A 776 -11.75 -8.65 42.12
N ALA A 777 -11.48 -9.70 41.35
CA ALA A 777 -10.18 -9.96 40.72
C ALA A 777 -10.32 -10.34 39.24
N TRP A 778 -9.46 -9.86 38.35
CA TRP A 778 -9.50 -10.27 36.94
C TRP A 778 -8.91 -11.68 36.74
N LYS A 779 -9.60 -12.54 35.99
CA LYS A 779 -9.05 -13.84 35.57
C LYS A 779 -8.39 -13.67 34.21
N VAL A 780 -7.09 -13.90 34.13
CA VAL A 780 -6.32 -13.69 32.90
C VAL A 780 -5.92 -15.03 32.28
N GLU A 781 -6.40 -15.28 31.07
CA GLU A 781 -6.03 -16.46 30.28
C GLU A 781 -5.43 -16.04 28.94
N ARG A 782 -4.27 -16.60 28.59
CA ARG A 782 -3.54 -16.29 27.35
C ARG A 782 -3.37 -14.77 27.10
N GLY A 783 -3.16 -14.01 28.19
CA GLY A 783 -2.98 -12.55 28.14
C GLY A 783 -4.26 -11.73 27.89
N ARG A 784 -5.44 -12.33 28.06
CA ARG A 784 -6.75 -11.66 27.99
C ARG A 784 -7.50 -11.80 29.31
N ILE A 785 -8.29 -10.78 29.66
CA ILE A 785 -9.17 -10.80 30.83
C ILE A 785 -10.39 -11.66 30.49
N ASP A 786 -10.30 -12.97 30.72
CA ASP A 786 -11.26 -13.99 30.28
C ASP A 786 -12.68 -13.68 30.76
N ASN A 787 -12.81 -13.24 32.02
CA ASN A 787 -14.09 -12.95 32.64
C ASN A 787 -14.63 -11.53 32.39
N LEU A 788 -14.10 -10.82 31.38
CA LEU A 788 -14.60 -9.53 30.92
C LEU A 788 -15.14 -9.64 29.48
N CYS A 789 -16.35 -9.15 29.27
CA CYS A 789 -16.94 -8.96 27.95
C CYS A 789 -17.28 -7.50 27.71
N LEU A 790 -16.76 -6.92 26.61
CA LEU A 790 -17.09 -5.57 26.16
C LEU A 790 -18.09 -5.62 25.00
N ALA A 791 -19.26 -5.02 25.17
CA ALA A 791 -20.32 -5.06 24.18
C ALA A 791 -20.87 -3.68 23.84
N PHE A 792 -21.56 -3.58 22.70
CA PHE A 792 -22.34 -2.42 22.31
C PHE A 792 -23.70 -2.90 21.80
N VAL A 793 -24.76 -2.10 21.97
CA VAL A 793 -26.14 -2.50 21.64
C VAL A 793 -26.59 -2.08 20.24
N ASP A 794 -25.83 -1.21 19.57
CA ASP A 794 -26.12 -0.67 18.24
C ASP A 794 -25.47 -1.53 17.13
N SER A 795 -25.33 -1.00 15.90
CA SER A 795 -24.70 -1.73 14.77
C SER A 795 -23.16 -1.60 14.73
N ASP A 796 -22.48 -2.57 14.09
CA ASP A 796 -21.02 -2.62 13.92
C ASP A 796 -20.40 -1.43 13.15
N LEU A 797 -21.25 -0.67 12.47
CA LEU A 797 -20.88 0.51 11.67
C LEU A 797 -21.07 1.83 12.43
N LYS A 798 -21.60 1.79 13.65
CA LYS A 798 -21.86 2.98 14.47
C LYS A 798 -20.74 3.25 15.47
N SER A 799 -20.78 4.45 16.04
CA SER A 799 -19.76 4.99 16.93
C SER A 799 -19.50 4.16 18.19
N GLY A 800 -20.52 3.55 18.80
CA GLY A 800 -20.36 2.64 19.95
C GLY A 800 -19.48 1.42 19.67
N ALA A 801 -19.49 0.89 18.44
CA ALA A 801 -18.60 -0.21 18.03
C ALA A 801 -17.12 0.23 17.97
N THR A 802 -16.89 1.49 17.60
CA THR A 802 -15.53 2.08 17.55
C THR A 802 -14.95 2.20 18.96
N LEU A 803 -15.75 2.68 19.92
CA LEU A 803 -15.35 2.74 21.34
C LEU A 803 -15.00 1.37 21.92
N VAL A 804 -15.78 0.33 21.59
CA VAL A 804 -15.48 -1.05 22.03
C VAL A 804 -14.16 -1.55 21.44
N ARG A 805 -13.83 -1.20 20.18
CA ARG A 805 -12.53 -1.57 19.56
C ARG A 805 -11.36 -0.85 20.23
N GLU A 806 -11.52 0.43 20.55
CA GLU A 806 -10.51 1.22 21.28
C GLU A 806 -10.24 0.60 22.66
N LEU A 807 -11.28 0.36 23.47
CA LEU A 807 -11.15 -0.25 24.80
C LEU A 807 -10.69 -1.71 24.75
N ARG A 808 -11.00 -2.46 23.69
CA ARG A 808 -10.49 -3.83 23.48
C ARG A 808 -8.96 -3.84 23.41
N ASN A 809 -8.36 -2.87 22.72
CA ASN A 809 -6.90 -2.80 22.59
C ASN A 809 -6.22 -2.50 23.93
N MET A 810 -6.87 -1.70 24.80
CA MET A 810 -6.35 -1.33 26.11
C MET A 810 -6.54 -2.42 27.16
N MET A 811 -7.75 -2.99 27.26
CA MET A 811 -8.13 -3.92 28.34
C MET A 811 -7.98 -5.41 27.98
N ARG A 812 -7.91 -5.75 26.68
CA ARG A 812 -7.83 -7.13 26.17
C ARG A 812 -8.88 -8.08 26.79
N PRO A 813 -10.19 -7.79 26.65
CA PRO A 813 -11.26 -8.64 27.21
C PRO A 813 -11.27 -10.04 26.57
N GLY A 814 -11.81 -11.02 27.29
CA GLY A 814 -12.03 -12.39 26.81
C GLY A 814 -12.97 -12.43 25.62
N LYS A 815 -14.00 -11.57 25.61
CA LYS A 815 -14.92 -11.37 24.48
C LYS A 815 -15.19 -9.89 24.23
N SER A 816 -15.37 -9.53 22.96
CA SER A 816 -15.89 -8.22 22.57
C SER A 816 -16.74 -8.32 21.30
N GLY A 817 -17.82 -7.55 21.19
CA GLY A 817 -18.65 -7.52 19.98
C GLY A 817 -20.06 -6.95 20.20
N ALA A 818 -20.94 -7.12 19.22
CA ALA A 818 -22.33 -6.68 19.35
C ALA A 818 -23.05 -7.47 20.45
N ALA A 819 -23.92 -6.82 21.21
CA ALA A 819 -24.62 -7.42 22.35
C ALA A 819 -25.45 -8.66 21.97
N LYS A 820 -25.96 -8.71 20.72
CA LYS A 820 -26.67 -9.88 20.17
C LYS A 820 -25.80 -11.13 20.00
N GLU A 821 -24.47 -10.99 19.97
CA GLU A 821 -23.52 -12.06 19.65
C GLU A 821 -22.81 -12.64 20.88
N ILE A 822 -23.07 -12.09 22.07
CA ILE A 822 -22.40 -12.48 23.32
C ILE A 822 -23.21 -13.45 24.17
N SER A 823 -24.41 -13.85 23.73
CA SER A 823 -25.31 -14.75 24.47
C SER A 823 -24.66 -16.11 24.79
N GLN A 824 -23.96 -16.71 23.82
CA GLN A 824 -23.20 -17.96 24.02
C GLN A 824 -22.03 -17.79 25.00
N TRP A 825 -21.38 -16.63 24.98
CA TRP A 825 -20.31 -16.32 25.92
C TRP A 825 -20.86 -16.19 27.35
N MET A 826 -21.98 -15.49 27.52
CA MET A 826 -22.66 -15.36 28.82
C MET A 826 -23.07 -16.72 29.39
N GLN A 827 -23.54 -17.64 28.55
CA GLN A 827 -23.89 -19.01 28.96
C GLN A 827 -22.67 -19.81 29.41
N SER A 828 -21.61 -19.83 28.59
CA SER A 828 -20.40 -20.61 28.88
C SER A 828 -19.60 -20.08 30.08
N HIS A 829 -19.73 -18.80 30.41
CA HIS A 829 -18.99 -18.15 31.49
C HIS A 829 -19.87 -17.86 32.71
N ALA A 830 -21.11 -18.35 32.77
CA ALA A 830 -22.04 -18.09 33.88
C ALA A 830 -21.44 -18.45 35.24
N ASP A 831 -20.69 -19.55 35.32
CA ASP A 831 -20.04 -20.04 36.54
C ASP A 831 -18.60 -19.53 36.71
N ASN A 832 -18.06 -18.76 35.75
CA ASN A 832 -16.67 -18.26 35.76
C ASN A 832 -16.56 -16.78 36.16
N ASP A 833 -17.43 -16.32 37.05
CA ASP A 833 -17.40 -14.98 37.63
C ASP A 833 -17.41 -13.82 36.59
N PRO A 834 -18.34 -13.83 35.62
CA PRO A 834 -18.30 -12.99 34.42
C PRO A 834 -18.72 -11.54 34.72
N MET A 835 -18.25 -10.61 33.90
CA MET A 835 -18.69 -9.21 33.88
C MET A 835 -18.91 -8.75 32.42
N VAL A 836 -20.11 -8.26 32.13
CA VAL A 836 -20.50 -7.70 30.83
C VAL A 836 -20.59 -6.19 30.97
N VAL A 837 -19.89 -5.48 30.08
CA VAL A 837 -19.88 -4.03 30.02
C VAL A 837 -20.43 -3.59 28.67
N ILE A 838 -21.53 -2.85 28.69
CA ILE A 838 -22.12 -2.22 27.51
C ILE A 838 -21.57 -0.80 27.39
N LEU A 839 -21.05 -0.44 26.22
CA LEU A 839 -20.42 0.84 25.94
C LEU A 839 -21.19 1.61 24.85
N ASP A 840 -21.29 2.91 25.05
CA ASP A 840 -21.83 3.86 24.07
C ASP A 840 -21.04 5.18 24.16
N ASP A 841 -20.86 5.87 23.03
CA ASP A 841 -20.07 7.11 23.00
C ASP A 841 -20.91 8.34 23.37
N PHE A 842 -22.20 8.34 23.01
CA PHE A 842 -23.07 9.47 23.32
C PHE A 842 -24.54 9.07 23.53
N ALA A 843 -25.11 9.42 24.68
CA ALA A 843 -26.52 9.18 24.98
C ALA A 843 -27.25 10.47 25.38
N ALA A 844 -28.24 10.87 24.57
CA ALA A 844 -28.95 12.13 24.82
C ALA A 844 -30.35 11.95 25.43
N SER A 845 -31.29 11.26 24.76
CA SER A 845 -32.59 10.90 25.36
C SER A 845 -32.59 9.53 26.03
N GLY A 846 -31.54 8.72 25.81
CA GLY A 846 -31.46 7.33 26.27
C GLY A 846 -32.36 6.34 25.52
N SER A 847 -33.24 6.80 24.63
CA SER A 847 -34.22 5.95 23.93
C SER A 847 -33.59 4.87 23.04
N SER A 848 -32.53 5.21 22.29
CA SER A 848 -31.78 4.25 21.46
C SER A 848 -31.11 3.17 22.32
N LEU A 849 -30.45 3.60 23.40
CA LEU A 849 -29.78 2.72 24.36
C LEU A 849 -30.79 1.78 25.04
N ALA A 850 -31.93 2.31 25.51
CA ALA A 850 -33.00 1.51 26.12
C ALA A 850 -33.61 0.47 25.16
N LYS A 851 -33.83 0.83 23.89
CA LYS A 851 -34.27 -0.10 22.83
C LYS A 851 -33.22 -1.17 22.54
N GLY A 852 -31.95 -0.78 22.50
CA GLY A 852 -30.82 -1.69 22.34
C GLY A 852 -30.75 -2.73 23.46
N ILE A 853 -30.88 -2.29 24.72
CA ILE A 853 -30.94 -3.18 25.90
C ILE A 853 -32.16 -4.11 25.83
N ALA A 854 -33.32 -3.62 25.39
CA ALA A 854 -34.51 -4.45 25.25
C ALA A 854 -34.30 -5.58 24.23
N THR A 855 -33.61 -5.28 23.13
CA THR A 855 -33.23 -6.28 22.11
C THR A 855 -32.19 -7.25 22.65
N PHE A 856 -31.18 -6.75 23.36
CA PHE A 856 -30.15 -7.58 23.99
C PHE A 856 -30.77 -8.57 24.99
N ARG A 857 -31.64 -8.11 25.87
CA ARG A 857 -32.37 -8.96 26.83
C ARG A 857 -33.14 -10.08 26.14
N LYS A 858 -33.75 -9.82 24.98
CA LYS A 858 -34.49 -10.83 24.20
C LYS A 858 -33.58 -11.89 23.55
N SER A 859 -32.30 -11.57 23.33
CA SER A 859 -31.33 -12.46 22.70
C SER A 859 -30.60 -13.40 23.68
N VAL A 860 -30.80 -13.20 24.98
CA VAL A 860 -30.17 -13.99 26.05
C VAL A 860 -31.22 -14.87 26.72
N ASP A 861 -30.82 -16.09 27.12
CA ASP A 861 -31.69 -16.98 27.89
C ASP A 861 -32.22 -16.28 29.16
N PRO A 862 -33.54 -16.36 29.46
CA PRO A 862 -34.13 -15.66 30.60
C PRO A 862 -33.54 -16.02 31.97
N GLN A 863 -33.07 -17.25 32.17
CA GLN A 863 -32.46 -17.67 33.43
C GLN A 863 -31.06 -17.07 33.56
N VAL A 864 -30.26 -17.11 32.48
CA VAL A 864 -28.93 -16.49 32.43
C VAL A 864 -29.02 -14.98 32.63
N TRP A 865 -29.94 -14.31 31.95
CA TRP A 865 -30.16 -12.87 32.13
C TRP A 865 -30.49 -12.52 33.58
N ARG A 866 -31.42 -13.25 34.23
CA ARG A 866 -31.77 -13.03 35.63
C ARG A 866 -30.57 -13.17 36.56
N SER A 867 -29.78 -14.24 36.40
CA SER A 867 -28.57 -14.46 37.19
C SER A 867 -27.57 -13.30 37.06
N PHE A 868 -27.31 -12.83 35.84
CA PHE A 868 -26.39 -11.72 35.62
C PHE A 868 -26.87 -10.40 36.22
N ILE A 869 -28.19 -10.14 36.21
CA ILE A 869 -28.77 -8.94 36.82
C ILE A 869 -28.74 -9.03 38.35
N GLU A 870 -29.17 -10.14 38.94
CA GLU A 870 -29.21 -10.33 40.41
C GLU A 870 -27.83 -10.18 41.05
N HIS A 871 -26.78 -10.63 40.35
CA HIS A 871 -25.40 -10.51 40.80
C HIS A 871 -24.69 -9.22 40.30
N GLY A 872 -25.42 -8.30 39.65
CA GLY A 872 -24.87 -7.01 39.21
C GLY A 872 -23.78 -7.09 38.13
N ARG A 873 -23.77 -8.16 37.32
CA ARG A 873 -22.73 -8.47 36.32
C ARG A 873 -22.83 -7.69 35.02
N ILE A 874 -23.92 -6.98 34.80
CA ILE A 874 -24.12 -6.13 33.62
C ILE A 874 -23.99 -4.68 34.04
N SER A 875 -23.04 -3.96 33.44
CA SER A 875 -22.84 -2.53 33.63
C SER A 875 -22.89 -1.81 32.29
N ILE A 876 -23.41 -0.59 32.29
CA ILE A 876 -23.51 0.27 31.11
C ILE A 876 -22.72 1.53 31.40
N PHE A 877 -21.73 1.79 30.55
CA PHE A 877 -20.93 3.00 30.62
C PHE A 877 -21.08 3.80 29.33
N VAL A 878 -21.45 5.07 29.47
CA VAL A 878 -21.57 6.00 28.35
C VAL A 878 -20.46 7.03 28.45
N MET A 879 -19.77 7.34 27.36
CA MET A 879 -18.69 8.34 27.39
C MET A 879 -19.25 9.73 27.72
N PHE A 880 -20.24 10.20 26.96
CA PHE A 880 -20.92 11.47 27.18
C PHE A 880 -22.44 11.27 27.25
N ALA A 881 -23.10 11.83 28.26
CA ALA A 881 -24.56 11.73 28.35
C ALA A 881 -25.22 12.96 28.95
N PHE A 882 -26.46 13.23 28.54
CA PHE A 882 -27.34 14.12 29.29
C PHE A 882 -27.97 13.36 30.48
N PRO A 883 -28.27 14.04 31.60
CA PRO A 883 -28.85 13.41 32.80
C PRO A 883 -30.09 12.55 32.50
N GLU A 884 -30.98 13.05 31.64
CA GLU A 884 -32.24 12.42 31.29
C GLU A 884 -32.05 11.09 30.55
N ALA A 885 -30.94 10.92 29.80
CA ALA A 885 -30.61 9.64 29.18
C ALA A 885 -30.35 8.55 30.22
N ILE A 886 -29.60 8.91 31.27
CA ILE A 886 -29.24 7.99 32.35
C ILE A 886 -30.47 7.65 33.19
N GLU A 887 -31.30 8.65 33.49
CA GLU A 887 -32.56 8.46 34.20
C GLU A 887 -33.55 7.60 33.42
N SER A 888 -33.68 7.81 32.10
CA SER A 888 -34.55 7.02 31.22
C SER A 888 -34.19 5.54 31.24
N VAL A 889 -32.89 5.22 31.12
CA VAL A 889 -32.42 3.82 31.15
C VAL A 889 -32.58 3.21 32.54
N ARG A 890 -32.29 3.96 33.61
CA ARG A 890 -32.49 3.49 35.00
C ARG A 890 -33.97 3.24 35.32
N ALA A 891 -34.87 4.08 34.83
CA ALA A 891 -36.31 3.88 35.00
C ALA A 891 -36.80 2.62 34.27
N ALA A 892 -36.29 2.37 33.06
CA ALA A 892 -36.63 1.17 32.28
C ALA A 892 -36.00 -0.12 32.87
N TYR A 893 -34.79 -0.01 33.45
CA TYR A 893 -34.03 -1.13 34.00
C TYR A 893 -33.36 -0.77 35.34
N PRO A 894 -34.11 -0.76 36.46
CA PRO A 894 -33.61 -0.29 37.76
C PRO A 894 -32.44 -1.11 38.32
N SER A 895 -32.36 -2.38 37.93
CA SER A 895 -31.33 -3.32 38.38
C SER A 895 -30.03 -3.24 37.59
N LEU A 896 -29.96 -2.43 36.51
CA LEU A 896 -28.75 -2.23 35.74
C LEU A 896 -27.93 -1.07 36.28
N HIS A 897 -26.62 -1.28 36.38
CA HIS A 897 -25.68 -0.20 36.71
C HIS A 897 -25.42 0.65 35.47
N VAL A 898 -25.85 1.91 35.48
CA VAL A 898 -25.70 2.84 34.34
C VAL A 898 -25.00 4.11 34.79
N VAL A 899 -23.86 4.45 34.20
CA VAL A 899 -23.06 5.63 34.56
C VAL A 899 -22.46 6.27 33.31
N ALA A 900 -22.42 7.60 33.29
CA ALA A 900 -21.70 8.36 32.27
C ALA A 900 -20.32 8.78 32.78
N ALA A 901 -19.29 8.72 31.93
CA ALA A 901 -17.98 9.27 32.25
C ALA A 901 -18.06 10.81 32.35
N ASN A 902 -18.82 11.44 31.45
CA ASN A 902 -19.04 12.88 31.41
C ASN A 902 -20.53 13.18 31.25
N THR A 903 -21.10 13.88 32.23
CA THR A 903 -22.48 14.38 32.16
C THR A 903 -22.48 15.79 31.56
N LEU A 904 -23.28 16.00 30.53
CA LEU A 904 -23.44 17.29 29.84
C LEU A 904 -24.56 18.11 30.48
N GLY A 905 -24.35 19.41 30.60
CA GLY A 905 -25.33 20.35 31.14
C GLY A 905 -26.20 20.98 30.04
N ASP A 906 -27.16 21.80 30.47
CA ASP A 906 -28.00 22.59 29.56
C ASP A 906 -27.20 23.68 28.81
N ASP A 907 -25.93 23.89 29.17
CA ASP A 907 -25.02 24.87 28.57
C ASP A 907 -24.63 24.55 27.11
N VAL A 908 -24.88 23.31 26.67
CA VAL A 908 -24.71 22.82 25.30
C VAL A 908 -26.04 22.49 24.61
N ARG A 909 -27.15 23.10 25.04
CA ARG A 909 -28.46 23.01 24.35
C ARG A 909 -28.80 24.34 23.68
N ALA A 910 -29.10 24.29 22.39
CA ALA A 910 -29.27 25.46 21.53
C ALA A 910 -30.35 26.45 21.99
N LEU A 911 -31.41 25.96 22.63
CA LEU A 911 -32.58 26.76 23.02
C LEU A 911 -32.78 26.83 24.53
N SER A 912 -31.80 26.39 25.33
CA SER A 912 -31.87 26.50 26.79
C SER A 912 -31.49 27.91 27.24
N THR A 913 -32.22 28.44 28.22
CA THR A 913 -31.87 29.69 28.89
C THR A 913 -30.53 29.59 29.62
N ASP A 914 -30.22 28.41 30.16
CA ASP A 914 -28.98 28.15 30.90
C ASP A 914 -27.76 28.11 29.97
N ALA A 915 -27.99 27.93 28.67
CA ALA A 915 -26.94 28.09 27.68
C ALA A 915 -26.49 29.54 27.54
N SER A 916 -27.24 30.56 27.95
CA SER A 916 -26.78 31.96 27.85
C SER A 916 -26.24 32.31 26.43
N ILE A 917 -26.82 31.73 25.38
CA ILE A 917 -26.46 32.01 23.97
C ILE A 917 -27.15 33.31 23.52
N PHE A 918 -28.37 33.52 24.02
CA PHE A 918 -29.22 34.65 23.68
C PHE A 918 -29.59 35.41 24.95
N GLU A 919 -29.58 36.74 24.90
CA GLU A 919 -29.89 37.60 26.06
C GLU A 919 -31.39 37.79 26.27
N LYS A 920 -32.18 37.83 25.18
CA LYS A 920 -33.62 38.10 25.23
C LYS A 920 -34.43 36.86 24.87
N GLU A 921 -35.58 36.72 25.53
CA GLU A 921 -36.54 35.65 25.24
C GLU A 921 -37.15 35.76 23.82
N SER A 922 -37.16 36.96 23.23
CA SER A 922 -37.51 37.18 21.82
C SER A 922 -36.56 36.46 20.87
N ASP A 923 -35.27 36.47 21.19
CA ASP A 923 -34.20 35.96 20.32
C ASP A 923 -34.18 34.42 20.38
N ILE A 924 -34.49 33.85 21.55
CA ILE A 924 -34.73 32.40 21.71
C ILE A 924 -35.93 31.95 20.87
N ARG A 925 -37.03 32.72 20.87
CA ARG A 925 -38.22 32.42 20.04
C ARG A 925 -37.87 32.49 18.55
N PHE A 926 -37.17 33.54 18.13
CA PHE A 926 -36.71 33.68 16.75
C PHE A 926 -35.77 32.53 16.32
N ALA A 927 -34.77 32.22 17.14
CA ALA A 927 -33.85 31.11 16.89
C ALA A 927 -34.60 29.77 16.79
N ARG A 928 -35.60 29.54 17.66
CA ARG A 928 -36.44 28.34 17.59
C ARG A 928 -37.20 28.25 16.26
N ASP A 929 -37.84 29.33 15.84
CA ASP A 929 -38.61 29.36 14.58
C ASP A 929 -37.68 29.13 13.37
N MET A 930 -36.51 29.77 13.37
CA MET A 930 -35.47 29.57 12.35
C MET A 930 -34.99 28.12 12.30
N LEU A 931 -34.64 27.53 13.45
CA LEU A 931 -34.15 26.16 13.54
C LEU A 931 -35.22 25.14 13.15
N LEU A 932 -36.49 25.38 13.49
CA LEU A 932 -37.60 24.52 13.06
C LEU A 932 -37.87 24.65 11.56
N GLN A 933 -37.79 25.85 11.00
CA GLN A 933 -37.96 26.07 9.56
C GLN A 933 -36.90 25.31 8.77
N ILE A 934 -35.62 25.62 9.01
CA ILE A 934 -34.49 25.00 8.30
C ILE A 934 -34.41 23.50 8.66
N GLY A 935 -34.59 23.15 9.93
CA GLY A 935 -34.54 21.78 10.41
C GLY A 935 -35.58 20.86 9.76
N ARG A 936 -36.79 21.35 9.47
CA ARG A 936 -37.82 20.57 8.76
C ARG A 936 -37.44 20.28 7.31
N GLU A 937 -36.67 21.17 6.68
CA GLU A 937 -36.13 20.95 5.33
C GLU A 937 -34.97 19.94 5.35
N LEU A 938 -34.10 20.02 6.37
CA LEU A 938 -32.89 19.21 6.46
C LEU A 938 -33.11 17.81 7.06
N TYR A 939 -33.97 17.70 8.07
CA TYR A 939 -34.25 16.45 8.78
C TYR A 939 -35.70 16.46 9.31
N PRO A 940 -36.70 16.21 8.43
CA PRO A 940 -38.13 16.38 8.74
C PRO A 940 -38.61 15.63 9.98
N ASP A 941 -38.07 14.43 10.21
CA ASP A 941 -38.48 13.54 11.31
C ASP A 941 -38.04 14.06 12.69
N ALA A 942 -37.02 14.93 12.74
CA ALA A 942 -36.50 15.50 13.99
C ALA A 942 -35.76 16.84 13.71
N PRO A 943 -36.51 17.94 13.51
CA PRO A 943 -35.95 19.20 13.02
C PRO A 943 -34.95 19.86 13.99
N LEU A 944 -35.03 19.56 15.30
CA LEU A 944 -34.07 20.01 16.31
C LEU A 944 -33.04 18.93 16.67
N GLY A 945 -32.90 17.91 15.83
CA GLY A 945 -32.12 16.71 16.13
C GLY A 945 -32.96 15.66 16.87
N PHE A 946 -32.51 14.41 16.83
CA PHE A 946 -33.25 13.27 17.37
C PHE A 946 -33.63 13.48 18.85
N GLY A 947 -34.92 13.29 19.17
CA GLY A 947 -35.46 13.53 20.51
C GLY A 947 -35.67 15.01 20.88
N ASP A 948 -35.58 15.92 19.91
CA ASP A 948 -35.80 17.38 20.06
C ASP A 948 -34.95 18.04 21.14
N ILE A 949 -33.74 17.49 21.37
CA ILE A 949 -32.82 17.97 22.42
C ILE A 949 -32.12 19.26 22.00
N GLY A 950 -31.97 19.51 20.69
CA GLY A 950 -31.25 20.68 20.20
C GLY A 950 -29.80 20.71 20.67
N ALA A 951 -29.12 19.55 20.67
CA ALA A 951 -27.76 19.48 21.20
C ALA A 951 -26.78 20.28 20.32
N LEU A 952 -25.80 20.91 20.95
CA LEU A 952 -24.67 21.58 20.30
C LEU A 952 -23.40 20.77 20.54
N VAL A 953 -23.41 19.48 20.19
CA VAL A 953 -22.31 18.55 20.46
C VAL A 953 -21.72 18.01 19.17
N ALA A 954 -20.39 17.99 19.07
CA ALA A 954 -19.67 17.34 17.97
C ALA A 954 -18.35 16.76 18.46
N PHE A 955 -17.95 15.61 17.91
CA PHE A 955 -16.64 15.01 18.13
C PHE A 955 -15.73 15.28 16.94
N HIS A 956 -14.42 15.22 17.15
CA HIS A 956 -13.44 15.41 16.08
C HIS A 956 -13.62 14.49 14.86
N ASN A 957 -14.31 13.36 14.98
CA ASN A 957 -14.51 12.38 13.91
C ASN A 957 -15.97 11.99 13.65
N ALA A 958 -16.93 12.52 14.43
CA ALA A 958 -18.33 12.14 14.33
C ALA A 958 -19.25 13.20 14.94
N VAL A 959 -20.50 13.27 14.47
CA VAL A 959 -21.52 14.17 15.04
C VAL A 959 -22.75 13.35 15.46
N PRO A 960 -23.21 13.45 16.73
CA PRO A 960 -24.44 12.79 17.18
C PRO A 960 -25.70 13.27 16.45
N ASN A 961 -26.69 12.40 16.22
CA ASN A 961 -27.94 12.77 15.52
C ASN A 961 -28.90 13.60 16.37
N ASN A 962 -28.61 13.74 17.66
CA ASN A 962 -29.26 14.69 18.55
C ASN A 962 -28.76 16.13 18.35
N THR A 963 -27.63 16.31 17.66
CA THR A 963 -27.09 17.62 17.33
C THR A 963 -27.95 18.28 16.25
N LEU A 964 -28.07 19.61 16.28
CA LEU A 964 -28.88 20.35 15.31
C LEU A 964 -28.52 19.98 13.85
N PRO A 965 -29.51 19.64 13.00
CA PRO A 965 -29.29 19.21 11.62
C PRO A 965 -28.50 20.20 10.75
N ILE A 966 -28.60 21.51 11.03
CA ILE A 966 -27.88 22.57 10.31
C ILE A 966 -26.35 22.37 10.28
N PHE A 967 -25.81 21.61 11.24
CA PHE A 967 -24.39 21.35 11.37
C PHE A 967 -23.90 20.12 10.62
N TRP A 968 -24.75 19.13 10.33
CA TRP A 968 -24.30 17.83 9.83
C TRP A 968 -25.12 17.21 8.69
N SER A 969 -26.37 17.64 8.50
CA SER A 969 -27.24 17.07 7.48
C SER A 969 -26.88 17.62 6.10
N ASN A 970 -26.77 16.74 5.11
CA ASN A 970 -26.61 17.12 3.70
C ASN A 970 -27.94 17.52 3.03
N GLY A 971 -29.05 17.57 3.78
CA GLY A 971 -30.39 17.85 3.28
C GLY A 971 -31.09 16.64 2.64
N ARG A 972 -32.42 16.60 2.71
CA ARG A 972 -33.28 15.65 1.95
C ARG A 972 -34.18 16.35 0.92
N SER A 973 -34.25 17.69 0.93
CA SER A 973 -35.13 18.49 0.08
C SER A 973 -34.37 19.18 -1.07
N ASP A 974 -35.12 19.81 -1.98
CA ASP A 974 -34.64 20.50 -3.19
C ASP A 974 -33.68 21.70 -2.95
N ARG A 975 -33.42 22.09 -1.69
CA ARG A 975 -32.45 23.13 -1.33
C ARG A 975 -31.10 22.49 -0.98
N PRO A 976 -30.02 22.71 -1.76
CA PRO A 976 -28.70 22.17 -1.44
C PRO A 976 -28.15 22.85 -0.16
N TRP A 977 -28.05 22.08 0.93
CA TRP A 977 -27.44 22.55 2.18
C TRP A 977 -26.09 21.86 2.39
N ARG A 978 -25.04 22.67 2.58
CA ARG A 978 -23.67 22.22 2.85
C ARG A 978 -23.41 22.32 4.36
N PRO A 979 -23.43 21.21 5.11
CA PRO A 979 -23.16 21.26 6.54
C PRO A 979 -21.68 21.50 6.85
N LEU A 980 -21.40 22.11 8.00
CA LEU A 980 -20.02 22.33 8.45
C LEU A 980 -19.31 21.03 8.86
N PHE A 981 -20.07 20.06 9.42
CA PHE A 981 -19.59 18.76 9.89
C PHE A 981 -20.38 17.62 9.23
N PRO A 982 -20.18 17.35 7.92
CA PRO A 982 -20.91 16.31 7.22
C PRO A 982 -20.66 14.94 7.85
N ARG A 983 -21.70 14.11 7.90
CA ARG A 983 -21.55 12.69 8.24
C ARG A 983 -21.02 11.91 7.05
N ALA A 984 -20.09 11.00 7.31
CA ALA A 984 -19.65 9.97 6.38
C ALA A 984 -20.76 8.92 6.16
#